data_AF-A0A3D2J4R2-F1
#
_entry.id   AF-A0A3D2J4R2-F1
#
_cell.length_a   1.000
_cell.length_b   1.000
_cell.length_c   1.000
_cell.angle_alpha   90.00
_cell.angle_beta   90.00
_cell.angle_gamma   90.00
#
_symmetry.space_group_name_H-M   'P 1'
#
loop_
_entity.id
_entity.type
_entity.pdbx_description
1 polymer ?
#
loop_
_entity_poly.entity_id
_entity_poly.type
_entity_poly.pdbx_seq_one_letter_code
_entity_poly.pdbx_strand_id
1 'polypeptide(L)'
;MPDTTLSVSTRSRLLFDPSELQYNFGPEHPMQPARIEALMNLLAETGLWNRDDEQTRLPLRTATDEELALVHTHDYISAVERLSASDSATATAQEKAELAQLAMHYGFDDGDTPALPGMHQVTANIVGGTLIALSAVMGLPEGGTFATEDERPLHVFHPSGGLHHAWAERASGFCVYNDAAVAIAHVLRSSEAKVLYIDFDAHHGDGVQRAFYDEPRVMTISFHETGRYLFPGTGDVLELGNGIGRGYSINVPLEPFTEDDSYIEAMDSLLSPLVTSFAPDVILSQHGCDTHRWDPLTHLSLSMHGILAQMKLTHKLVHTYCNGRWVAVGGGGYDLFRVVPRAWSLLWAEMSEQTPPEDLPEAWVTRWRERWLAVQEQEEAAQEVMGKPSSSSHFPTTFKDRAEDFPAQPRRWSISDTNRHTVALIRHLVVPPSVRQAFPSTRQRSPLAGLFDLLHMNRTGTPSRSRTLDTEKGTLLMRDFCPPSLVERLRADDGLRAFARIPEREHQLLLDIAKSPDCALTLAHTTTGDIVGQVTIAPADEWWDGIENVYEVAIEVSSSWRGQGIAHRILSFALELDALEDMILFAMGLYWHWDTENLGISVYRYRELIARLFGSQGFKEYSTTEPNVSMEPANVLLVRIGNRVDQRNVNQFLNRLLSSPSRV
;
A
#
# COMPACT_ATOMS: atom_id res chain seq x y z
N MET A 1 -7.71 12.34 -44.74
CA MET A 1 -7.72 11.56 -43.48
C MET A 1 -6.82 12.31 -42.51
N PRO A 2 -7.28 12.68 -41.31
CA PRO A 2 -6.37 13.21 -40.31
C PRO A 2 -5.53 12.05 -39.77
N ASP A 3 -4.22 12.25 -39.82
CA ASP A 3 -3.18 11.38 -39.29
C ASP A 3 -3.29 11.40 -37.75
N THR A 4 -4.04 10.46 -37.18
CA THR A 4 -4.13 10.25 -35.72
C THR A 4 -3.00 9.35 -35.28
N THR A 5 -1.76 9.86 -35.30
CA THR A 5 -0.70 9.27 -34.50
C THR A 5 -1.10 9.44 -33.03
N LEU A 6 -1.47 8.35 -32.37
CA LEU A 6 -1.65 8.30 -30.92
C LEU A 6 -0.38 8.91 -30.29
N SER A 7 -0.54 9.97 -29.50
CA SER A 7 0.55 10.60 -28.76
C SER A 7 0.92 9.66 -27.60
N VAL A 8 1.77 8.68 -27.85
CA VAL A 8 2.28 7.77 -26.82
C VAL A 8 3.22 8.55 -25.90
N SER A 9 3.06 8.42 -24.58
CA SER A 9 4.04 8.93 -23.64
C SER A 9 5.42 8.34 -23.94
N THR A 10 6.38 9.20 -24.29
CA THR A 10 7.74 8.80 -24.66
C THR A 10 8.53 8.21 -23.49
N ARG A 11 7.96 8.21 -22.28
CA ARG A 11 8.58 7.73 -21.03
C ARG A 11 7.97 6.43 -20.49
N SER A 12 7.10 5.79 -21.27
CA SER A 12 6.50 4.50 -20.91
C SER A 12 7.17 3.37 -21.70
N ARG A 13 7.46 2.25 -21.03
CA ARG A 13 8.03 1.04 -21.65
C ARG A 13 7.28 -0.21 -21.23
N LEU A 14 7.20 -1.18 -22.13
CA LEU A 14 6.72 -2.51 -21.84
C LEU A 14 7.87 -3.50 -21.97
N LEU A 15 7.97 -4.41 -21.02
CA LEU A 15 8.98 -5.47 -20.96
C LEU A 15 8.29 -6.82 -21.18
N PHE A 16 8.68 -7.51 -22.24
CA PHE A 16 8.18 -8.84 -22.56
C PHE A 16 9.20 -9.56 -23.46
N ASP A 17 9.52 -10.81 -23.11
CA ASP A 17 10.29 -11.70 -23.97
C ASP A 17 9.52 -13.02 -24.20
N PRO A 18 9.47 -13.57 -25.42
CA PRO A 18 8.79 -14.84 -25.69
C PRO A 18 9.29 -16.03 -24.85
N SER A 19 10.52 -15.98 -24.30
CA SER A 19 11.02 -17.02 -23.39
C SER A 19 10.24 -17.10 -22.08
N GLU A 20 9.56 -16.02 -21.67
CA GLU A 20 8.73 -15.99 -20.46
C GLU A 20 7.48 -16.86 -20.59
N LEU A 21 7.03 -17.14 -21.82
CA LEU A 21 5.92 -18.06 -22.09
C LEU A 21 6.27 -19.53 -21.75
N GLN A 22 7.53 -19.82 -21.43
CA GLN A 22 7.93 -21.13 -20.89
C GLN A 22 7.52 -21.32 -19.43
N TYR A 23 7.02 -20.27 -18.75
CA TYR A 23 6.42 -20.40 -17.43
C TYR A 23 5.02 -21.02 -17.55
N ASN A 24 5.02 -22.34 -17.74
CA ASN A 24 3.87 -23.10 -18.17
C ASN A 24 3.73 -24.39 -17.36
N PHE A 25 2.72 -24.41 -16.49
CA PHE A 25 2.41 -25.56 -15.64
C PHE A 25 1.56 -26.63 -16.34
N GLY A 26 1.21 -26.42 -17.61
CA GLY A 26 0.40 -27.34 -18.40
C GLY A 26 -1.08 -26.90 -18.52
N PRO A 27 -1.85 -27.58 -19.39
CA PRO A 27 -3.19 -27.15 -19.79
C PRO A 27 -4.27 -27.30 -18.71
N GLU A 28 -4.03 -28.13 -17.69
CA GLU A 28 -4.97 -28.34 -16.57
C GLU A 28 -4.72 -27.38 -15.41
N HIS A 29 -3.60 -26.66 -15.42
CA HIS A 29 -3.22 -25.74 -14.37
C HIS A 29 -3.82 -24.35 -14.63
N PRO A 30 -4.30 -23.60 -13.63
CA PRO A 30 -4.89 -22.28 -13.84
C PRO A 30 -3.88 -21.23 -14.32
N MET A 31 -2.62 -21.34 -13.88
CA MET A 31 -1.52 -20.47 -14.30
C MET A 31 -1.02 -20.84 -15.71
N GLN A 32 -1.58 -20.23 -16.75
CA GLN A 32 -1.22 -20.53 -18.15
C GLN A 32 -0.65 -19.32 -18.90
N PRO A 33 0.41 -19.50 -19.72
CA PRO A 33 1.00 -18.42 -20.51
C PRO A 33 0.07 -17.89 -21.61
N ALA A 34 -1.01 -18.62 -21.94
CA ALA A 34 -2.00 -18.22 -22.94
C ALA A 34 -2.63 -16.85 -22.66
N ARG A 35 -2.70 -16.43 -21.39
CA ARG A 35 -3.17 -15.09 -21.01
C ARG A 35 -2.21 -13.97 -21.46
N ILE A 36 -0.90 -14.23 -21.43
CA ILE A 36 0.13 -13.30 -21.91
C ILE A 36 0.15 -13.30 -23.43
N GLU A 37 0.01 -14.46 -24.07
CA GLU A 37 -0.14 -14.54 -25.54
C GLU A 37 -1.34 -13.71 -26.03
N ALA A 38 -2.48 -13.84 -25.35
CA ALA A 38 -3.70 -13.12 -25.67
C ALA A 38 -3.56 -11.61 -25.44
N LEU A 39 -2.90 -11.19 -24.34
CA LEU A 39 -2.53 -9.79 -24.10
C LEU A 39 -1.65 -9.23 -25.22
N MET A 40 -0.52 -9.87 -25.52
CA MET A 40 0.43 -9.36 -26.52
C MET A 40 -0.21 -9.28 -27.91
N ASN A 41 -1.07 -10.25 -28.26
CA ASN A 41 -1.84 -10.17 -29.48
C ASN A 41 -2.88 -9.03 -29.45
N LEU A 42 -3.55 -8.77 -28.32
CA LEU A 42 -4.52 -7.67 -28.20
C LEU A 42 -3.84 -6.31 -28.37
N LEU A 43 -2.70 -6.11 -27.72
CA LEU A 43 -1.91 -4.90 -27.81
C LEU A 43 -1.45 -4.63 -29.25
N ALA A 44 -1.02 -5.67 -29.96
CA ALA A 44 -0.61 -5.56 -31.36
C ALA A 44 -1.79 -5.26 -32.30
N GLU A 45 -2.91 -5.97 -32.16
CA GLU A 45 -4.11 -5.79 -33.02
C GLU A 45 -4.78 -4.43 -32.82
N THR A 46 -4.69 -3.86 -31.61
CA THR A 46 -5.19 -2.52 -31.31
C THR A 46 -4.22 -1.40 -31.67
N GLY A 47 -2.95 -1.74 -31.96
CA GLY A 47 -1.89 -0.77 -32.17
C GLY A 47 -1.44 -0.03 -30.89
N LEU A 48 -1.88 -0.47 -29.71
CA LEU A 48 -1.49 0.12 -28.43
C LEU A 48 -0.01 -0.15 -28.10
N TRP A 49 0.54 -1.27 -28.56
CA TRP A 49 1.96 -1.58 -28.42
C TRP A 49 2.43 -2.57 -29.49
N ASN A 50 3.71 -2.45 -29.88
CA ASN A 50 4.37 -3.37 -30.80
C ASN A 50 5.75 -3.75 -30.27
N ARG A 51 6.04 -5.05 -30.20
CA ARG A 51 7.34 -5.61 -29.78
C ARG A 51 8.56 -5.10 -30.54
N ASP A 52 8.36 -4.71 -31.80
CA ASP A 52 9.45 -4.25 -32.66
C ASP A 52 9.65 -2.72 -32.58
N ASP A 53 8.83 -2.01 -31.78
CA ASP A 53 9.02 -0.59 -31.48
C ASP A 53 10.07 -0.39 -30.38
N GLU A 54 11.26 0.05 -30.80
CA GLU A 54 12.37 0.30 -29.89
C GLU A 54 12.11 1.45 -28.89
N GLN A 55 11.17 2.35 -29.19
CA GLN A 55 10.88 3.48 -28.32
C GLN A 55 10.00 3.10 -27.14
N THR A 56 9.22 2.02 -27.25
CA THR A 56 8.26 1.61 -26.22
C THR A 56 8.60 0.24 -25.62
N ARG A 57 9.65 -0.44 -26.09
CA ARG A 57 10.16 -1.67 -25.48
C ARG A 57 11.31 -1.42 -24.51
N LEU A 58 11.41 -2.23 -23.47
CA LEU A 58 12.60 -2.34 -22.62
C LEU A 58 13.09 -3.80 -22.64
N PRO A 59 14.35 -4.07 -23.02
CA PRO A 59 14.85 -5.44 -23.03
C PRO A 59 15.04 -5.94 -21.60
N LEU A 60 14.76 -7.22 -21.38
CA LEU A 60 15.06 -7.91 -20.13
C LEU A 60 16.37 -8.70 -20.20
N ARG A 61 16.85 -9.16 -19.05
CA ARG A 61 17.94 -10.11 -18.91
C ARG A 61 17.60 -11.09 -17.79
N THR A 62 18.28 -12.23 -17.76
CA THR A 62 18.22 -13.16 -16.63
C THR A 62 18.83 -12.53 -15.38
N ALA A 63 18.15 -12.65 -14.23
CA ALA A 63 18.72 -12.34 -12.93
C ALA A 63 19.88 -13.29 -12.63
N THR A 64 20.94 -12.76 -12.02
CA THR A 64 22.07 -13.55 -11.52
C THR A 64 21.71 -14.22 -10.20
N ASP A 65 22.44 -15.28 -9.83
CA ASP A 65 22.25 -15.93 -8.54
C ASP A 65 22.51 -14.98 -7.37
N GLU A 66 23.46 -14.04 -7.52
CA GLU A 66 23.70 -13.01 -6.52
C GLU A 66 22.53 -12.04 -6.35
N GLU A 67 21.78 -11.77 -7.42
CA GLU A 67 20.56 -10.95 -7.37
C GLU A 67 19.40 -11.75 -6.77
N LEU A 68 19.22 -13.01 -7.17
CA LEU A 68 18.23 -13.90 -6.57
C LEU A 68 18.49 -14.06 -5.05
N ALA A 69 19.76 -14.15 -4.66
CA ALA A 69 20.19 -14.30 -3.27
C ALA A 69 19.98 -13.05 -2.39
N LEU A 70 19.52 -11.93 -2.96
CA LEU A 70 19.07 -10.79 -2.17
C LEU A 70 17.82 -11.10 -1.33
N VAL A 71 17.02 -12.08 -1.76
CA VAL A 71 15.79 -12.52 -1.07
C VAL A 71 15.82 -14.02 -0.81
N HIS A 72 16.22 -14.81 -1.82
CA HIS A 72 16.16 -16.26 -1.73
C HIS A 72 17.41 -16.85 -1.10
N THR A 73 17.26 -17.92 -0.32
CA THR A 73 18.40 -18.63 0.25
C THR A 73 19.19 -19.36 -0.84
N HIS A 74 20.51 -19.42 -0.71
CA HIS A 74 21.36 -20.15 -1.66
C HIS A 74 20.98 -21.64 -1.78
N ASP A 75 20.55 -22.25 -0.68
CA ASP A 75 20.10 -23.65 -0.66
C ASP A 75 18.80 -23.82 -1.47
N TYR A 76 17.87 -22.87 -1.36
CA TYR A 76 16.65 -22.87 -2.18
C TYR A 76 16.98 -22.69 -3.66
N ILE A 77 17.82 -21.70 -4.03
CA ILE A 77 18.23 -21.47 -5.43
C ILE A 77 18.83 -22.74 -6.02
N SER A 78 19.78 -23.37 -5.31
CA SER A 78 20.41 -24.63 -5.74
C SER A 78 19.39 -25.77 -5.92
N ALA A 79 18.36 -25.81 -5.07
CA ALA A 79 17.29 -26.80 -5.19
C ALA A 79 16.42 -26.56 -6.43
N VAL A 80 16.06 -25.31 -6.72
CA VAL A 80 15.32 -24.94 -7.94
C VAL A 80 16.12 -25.32 -9.18
N GLU A 81 17.43 -25.04 -9.23
CA GLU A 81 18.30 -25.44 -10.34
C GLU A 81 18.31 -26.96 -10.55
N ARG A 82 18.48 -27.73 -9.45
CA ARG A 82 18.53 -29.20 -9.50
C ARG A 82 17.20 -29.80 -9.98
N LEU A 83 16.08 -29.28 -9.49
CA LEU A 83 14.74 -29.70 -9.94
C LEU A 83 14.49 -29.30 -11.40
N SER A 84 14.91 -28.10 -11.80
CA SER A 84 14.80 -27.54 -13.14
C SER A 84 15.57 -28.32 -14.20
N ALA A 85 16.74 -28.86 -13.85
CA ALA A 85 17.60 -29.62 -14.76
C ALA A 85 17.19 -31.09 -14.93
N SER A 86 16.24 -31.59 -14.13
CA SER A 86 15.95 -33.02 -14.08
C SER A 86 15.05 -33.49 -15.24
N ASP A 87 15.57 -34.39 -16.08
CA ASP A 87 14.76 -35.16 -17.01
C ASP A 87 14.24 -36.42 -16.30
N SER A 88 12.98 -36.37 -15.89
CA SER A 88 12.32 -37.47 -15.16
C SER A 88 12.30 -38.78 -15.96
N ALA A 89 12.49 -38.74 -17.29
CA ALA A 89 12.51 -39.94 -18.12
C ALA A 89 13.81 -40.75 -17.98
N THR A 90 14.94 -40.11 -17.67
CA THR A 90 16.26 -40.75 -17.65
C THR A 90 16.82 -40.96 -16.23
N ALA A 91 16.21 -40.34 -15.21
CA ALA A 91 16.60 -40.49 -13.81
C ALA A 91 16.40 -41.91 -13.26
N THR A 92 17.37 -42.38 -12.48
CA THR A 92 17.27 -43.63 -11.71
C THR A 92 16.18 -43.55 -10.63
N ALA A 93 15.71 -44.71 -10.14
CA ALA A 93 14.71 -44.74 -9.07
C ALA A 93 15.17 -44.02 -7.79
N GLN A 94 16.47 -44.04 -7.49
CA GLN A 94 17.05 -43.33 -6.36
C GLN A 94 17.02 -41.81 -6.57
N GLU A 95 17.47 -41.33 -7.74
CA GLU A 95 17.44 -39.90 -8.08
C GLU A 95 16.02 -39.34 -8.06
N LYS A 96 15.05 -40.11 -8.55
CA LYS A 96 13.62 -39.73 -8.48
C LYS A 96 13.13 -39.57 -7.04
N ALA A 97 13.51 -40.47 -6.14
CA ALA A 97 13.16 -40.37 -4.73
C ALA A 97 13.82 -39.16 -4.05
N GLU A 98 15.09 -38.88 -4.38
CA GLU A 98 15.80 -37.69 -3.88
C GLU A 98 15.17 -36.39 -4.38
N LEU A 99 14.83 -36.30 -5.67
CA LEU A 99 14.17 -35.14 -6.26
C LEU A 99 12.77 -34.93 -5.68
N ALA A 100 12.00 -36.00 -5.44
CA ALA A 100 10.69 -35.90 -4.80
C ALA A 100 10.79 -35.37 -3.36
N GLN A 101 11.79 -35.81 -2.59
CA GLN A 101 12.04 -35.27 -1.24
C GLN A 101 12.45 -33.80 -1.29
N LEU A 102 13.29 -33.43 -2.26
CA LEU A 102 13.73 -32.05 -2.48
C LEU A 102 12.54 -31.15 -2.85
N ALA A 103 11.69 -31.62 -3.76
CA ALA A 103 10.47 -30.92 -4.17
C ALA A 103 9.55 -30.67 -2.97
N MET A 104 9.25 -31.71 -2.18
CA MET A 104 8.45 -31.59 -0.96
C MET A 104 9.03 -30.60 0.05
N HIS A 105 10.35 -30.62 0.25
CA HIS A 105 10.99 -29.73 1.21
C HIS A 105 10.85 -28.25 0.82
N TYR A 106 10.93 -27.95 -0.47
CA TYR A 106 10.98 -26.59 -1.01
C TYR A 106 9.66 -26.10 -1.64
N GLY A 107 8.56 -26.83 -1.45
CA GLY A 107 7.21 -26.43 -1.86
C GLY A 107 6.83 -26.73 -3.32
N PHE A 108 7.47 -27.72 -3.93
CA PHE A 108 7.21 -28.17 -5.30
C PHE A 108 6.53 -29.55 -5.40
N ASP A 109 6.08 -30.16 -4.29
CA ASP A 109 5.33 -31.43 -4.34
C ASP A 109 3.90 -31.24 -4.89
N ASP A 110 3.06 -32.27 -4.84
CA ASP A 110 1.68 -32.38 -5.42
C ASP A 110 0.65 -31.32 -4.94
N GLY A 111 1.12 -30.14 -4.52
CA GLY A 111 0.34 -28.93 -4.25
C GLY A 111 0.18 -28.04 -5.50
N ASP A 112 0.18 -26.73 -5.25
CA ASP A 112 -0.15 -25.71 -6.24
C ASP A 112 1.01 -25.38 -7.20
N THR A 113 2.28 -25.57 -6.83
CA THR A 113 3.44 -25.06 -7.58
C THR A 113 4.36 -26.20 -8.03
N PRO A 114 3.95 -27.06 -8.99
CA PRO A 114 4.75 -28.22 -9.35
C PRO A 114 6.07 -27.83 -10.03
N ALA A 115 7.13 -28.59 -9.79
CA ALA A 115 8.42 -28.37 -10.44
C ALA A 115 8.32 -28.53 -11.97
N LEU A 116 8.89 -27.58 -12.72
CA LEU A 116 8.88 -27.61 -14.19
C LEU A 116 10.31 -27.75 -14.75
N PRO A 117 10.48 -28.47 -15.88
CA PRO A 117 11.73 -28.43 -16.63
C PRO A 117 12.08 -26.99 -17.03
N GLY A 118 13.32 -26.57 -16.76
CA GLY A 118 13.77 -25.21 -17.08
C GLY A 118 13.18 -24.10 -16.18
N MET A 119 12.46 -24.43 -15.10
CA MET A 119 11.82 -23.42 -14.25
C MET A 119 12.78 -22.37 -13.70
N HIS A 120 14.02 -22.75 -13.36
CA HIS A 120 15.01 -21.79 -12.87
C HIS A 120 15.29 -20.70 -13.92
N GLN A 121 15.55 -21.10 -15.17
CA GLN A 121 15.89 -20.15 -16.24
C GLN A 121 14.74 -19.19 -16.55
N VAL A 122 13.51 -19.71 -16.66
CA VAL A 122 12.35 -18.85 -16.99
C VAL A 122 11.97 -17.94 -15.83
N THR A 123 12.03 -18.41 -14.59
CA THR A 123 11.72 -17.57 -13.41
C THR A 123 12.82 -16.54 -13.15
N ALA A 124 14.09 -16.87 -13.38
CA ALA A 124 15.18 -15.91 -13.33
C ALA A 124 15.08 -14.83 -14.43
N ASN A 125 14.52 -15.15 -15.62
CA ASN A 125 14.19 -14.15 -16.64
C ASN A 125 13.12 -13.18 -16.16
N ILE A 126 12.03 -13.69 -15.56
CA ILE A 126 10.95 -12.87 -14.99
C ILE A 126 11.52 -11.96 -13.89
N VAL A 127 12.32 -12.50 -12.96
CA VAL A 127 12.96 -11.71 -11.90
C VAL A 127 13.85 -10.61 -12.49
N GLY A 128 14.68 -10.93 -13.48
CA GLY A 128 15.56 -9.95 -14.09
C GLY A 128 14.80 -8.89 -14.89
N GLY A 129 13.62 -9.21 -15.44
CA GLY A 129 12.69 -8.26 -16.04
C GLY A 129 12.19 -7.21 -15.04
N THR A 130 11.66 -7.64 -13.90
CA THR A 130 11.18 -6.72 -12.85
C THR A 130 12.32 -5.91 -12.22
N LEU A 131 13.50 -6.52 -12.04
CA LEU A 131 14.70 -5.82 -11.57
C LEU A 131 15.13 -4.72 -12.55
N ILE A 132 15.17 -5.01 -13.85
CA ILE A 132 15.46 -4.00 -14.89
C ILE A 132 14.44 -2.88 -14.86
N ALA A 133 13.15 -3.22 -14.81
CA ALA A 133 12.07 -2.25 -14.80
C ALA A 133 12.22 -1.25 -13.65
N LEU A 134 12.43 -1.75 -12.42
CA LEU A 134 12.58 -0.90 -11.25
C LEU A 134 13.89 -0.12 -11.27
N SER A 135 14.97 -0.73 -11.72
CA SER A 135 16.26 -0.06 -11.90
C SER A 135 16.19 1.08 -12.91
N ALA A 136 15.45 0.91 -14.01
CA ALA A 136 15.33 1.92 -15.07
C ALA A 136 14.59 3.17 -14.59
N VAL A 137 13.46 2.99 -13.89
CA VAL A 137 12.71 4.13 -13.32
C VAL A 137 13.44 4.80 -12.16
N MET A 138 14.39 4.11 -11.53
CA MET A 138 15.25 4.66 -10.48
C MET A 138 16.57 5.27 -11.01
N GLY A 139 16.90 5.05 -12.28
CA GLY A 139 18.17 5.50 -12.86
C GLY A 139 19.39 4.73 -12.35
N LEU A 140 19.19 3.47 -11.96
CA LEU A 140 20.27 2.56 -11.56
C LEU A 140 20.91 1.90 -12.80
N PRO A 141 22.20 1.52 -12.74
CA PRO A 141 22.93 0.99 -13.90
C PRO A 141 22.28 -0.23 -14.57
N GLU A 142 21.65 -1.11 -13.78
CA GLU A 142 21.02 -2.34 -14.26
C GLU A 142 19.80 -2.06 -15.16
N GLY A 143 19.18 -0.89 -15.02
CA GLY A 143 18.03 -0.45 -15.81
C GLY A 143 18.38 0.01 -17.23
N GLY A 144 19.66 0.01 -17.59
CA GLY A 144 20.16 0.47 -18.87
C GLY A 144 20.64 1.93 -18.86
N THR A 145 21.28 2.33 -19.95
CA THR A 145 21.81 3.69 -20.14
C THR A 145 20.97 4.42 -21.18
N PHE A 146 20.49 5.61 -20.82
CA PHE A 146 19.71 6.50 -21.68
C PHE A 146 20.56 7.71 -22.06
N ALA A 147 20.39 8.25 -23.28
CA ALA A 147 21.27 9.34 -23.73
C ALA A 147 21.02 10.64 -22.96
N THR A 148 19.78 10.83 -22.48
CA THR A 148 19.37 11.94 -21.63
C THR A 148 18.42 11.46 -20.52
N GLU A 149 18.27 12.27 -19.48
CA GLU A 149 17.34 11.99 -18.38
C GLU A 149 15.86 12.03 -18.82
N ASP A 150 15.57 12.75 -19.91
CA ASP A 150 14.22 12.81 -20.51
C ASP A 150 13.85 11.53 -21.28
N GLU A 151 14.85 10.77 -21.75
CA GLU A 151 14.65 9.48 -22.41
C GLU A 151 14.47 8.31 -21.43
N ARG A 152 14.88 8.50 -20.17
CA ARG A 152 14.75 7.48 -19.13
C ARG A 152 13.27 7.22 -18.83
N PRO A 153 12.83 5.95 -18.84
CA PRO A 153 11.44 5.63 -18.57
C PRO A 153 11.08 6.03 -17.14
N LEU A 154 9.85 6.50 -16.99
CA LEU A 154 9.23 6.71 -15.68
C LEU A 154 8.16 5.65 -15.42
N HIS A 155 7.54 5.11 -16.46
CA HIS A 155 6.57 4.03 -16.36
C HIS A 155 7.11 2.77 -17.04
N VAL A 156 7.15 1.64 -16.35
CA VAL A 156 7.50 0.35 -16.96
C VAL A 156 6.46 -0.71 -16.59
N PHE A 157 5.85 -1.35 -17.59
CA PHE A 157 4.93 -2.47 -17.39
C PHE A 157 5.62 -3.80 -17.71
N HIS A 158 5.60 -4.73 -16.76
CA HIS A 158 6.11 -6.08 -16.92
C HIS A 158 5.01 -7.12 -16.62
N PRO A 159 4.22 -7.55 -17.63
CA PRO A 159 3.07 -8.44 -17.43
C PRO A 159 3.43 -9.85 -16.93
N SER A 160 4.63 -10.34 -17.20
CA SER A 160 5.06 -11.69 -16.76
C SER A 160 5.48 -11.72 -15.28
N GLY A 161 5.78 -10.57 -14.68
CA GLY A 161 6.13 -10.42 -13.25
C GLY A 161 4.92 -10.41 -12.32
N GLY A 162 5.18 -10.16 -11.03
CA GLY A 162 4.15 -10.11 -9.99
C GLY A 162 3.93 -11.45 -9.27
N LEU A 163 4.95 -12.32 -9.24
CA LEU A 163 4.96 -13.61 -8.56
C LEU A 163 5.18 -13.41 -7.06
N HIS A 164 4.14 -12.92 -6.38
CA HIS A 164 4.24 -12.36 -5.03
C HIS A 164 4.25 -13.36 -3.86
N HIS A 165 3.98 -14.65 -4.09
CA HIS A 165 3.82 -15.66 -3.02
C HIS A 165 5.11 -16.38 -2.63
N ALA A 166 6.15 -16.35 -3.47
CA ALA A 166 7.40 -17.06 -3.17
C ALA A 166 8.07 -16.48 -1.91
N TRP A 167 8.49 -17.36 -1.00
CA TRP A 167 9.24 -17.02 0.21
C TRP A 167 10.75 -17.15 -0.05
N ALA A 168 11.58 -16.72 0.90
CA ALA A 168 13.03 -16.80 0.79
C ALA A 168 13.52 -18.26 0.59
N GLU A 169 12.85 -19.20 1.23
CA GLU A 169 13.26 -20.60 1.32
C GLU A 169 12.29 -21.58 0.66
N ARG A 170 11.25 -21.13 -0.06
CA ARG A 170 10.18 -22.02 -0.55
C ARG A 170 9.32 -21.41 -1.66
N ALA A 171 8.92 -22.25 -2.63
CA ALA A 171 7.87 -21.96 -3.60
C ALA A 171 6.46 -22.05 -2.97
N SER A 172 5.54 -21.20 -3.43
CA SER A 172 4.17 -21.12 -2.91
C SER A 172 3.27 -20.39 -3.91
N GLY A 173 2.00 -20.76 -4.03
CA GLY A 173 1.00 -19.98 -4.78
C GLY A 173 1.39 -19.73 -6.24
N PHE A 174 1.85 -20.76 -6.95
CA PHE A 174 2.35 -20.68 -8.33
C PHE A 174 3.62 -19.85 -8.51
N CYS A 175 4.32 -19.48 -7.43
CA CYS A 175 5.48 -18.59 -7.47
C CYS A 175 6.74 -19.36 -7.06
N VAL A 176 7.73 -19.38 -7.96
CA VAL A 176 9.06 -19.98 -7.70
C VAL A 176 10.01 -18.94 -7.08
N TYR A 177 10.25 -17.83 -7.79
CA TYR A 177 11.00 -16.70 -7.24
C TYR A 177 10.10 -15.48 -7.13
N ASN A 178 10.43 -14.61 -6.17
CA ASN A 178 9.69 -13.38 -5.90
C ASN A 178 10.36 -12.21 -6.64
N ASP A 179 9.89 -11.92 -7.85
CA ASP A 179 10.49 -10.90 -8.72
C ASP A 179 10.37 -9.49 -8.14
N ALA A 180 9.23 -9.15 -7.54
CA ALA A 180 9.01 -7.87 -6.89
C ALA A 180 9.96 -7.69 -5.70
N ALA A 181 10.09 -8.70 -4.84
CA ALA A 181 10.97 -8.61 -3.67
C ALA A 181 12.45 -8.50 -4.07
N VAL A 182 12.91 -9.27 -5.05
CA VAL A 182 14.31 -9.17 -5.52
C VAL A 182 14.60 -7.78 -6.10
N ALA A 183 13.69 -7.24 -6.91
CA ALA A 183 13.85 -5.89 -7.47
C ALA A 183 13.89 -4.81 -6.38
N ILE A 184 12.99 -4.88 -5.38
CA ILE A 184 12.98 -3.94 -4.25
C ILE A 184 14.29 -4.06 -3.45
N ALA A 185 14.72 -5.27 -3.10
CA ALA A 185 15.96 -5.50 -2.35
C ALA A 185 17.19 -4.93 -3.07
N HIS A 186 17.24 -5.03 -4.41
CA HIS A 186 18.29 -4.42 -5.22
C HIS A 186 18.32 -2.90 -5.10
N VAL A 187 17.16 -2.24 -5.17
CA VAL A 187 17.05 -0.78 -5.01
C VAL A 187 17.46 -0.33 -3.61
N LEU A 188 17.04 -1.06 -2.56
CA LEU A 188 17.37 -0.75 -1.17
C LEU A 188 18.86 -0.91 -0.87
N ARG A 189 19.54 -1.84 -1.54
CA ARG A 189 20.99 -2.03 -1.44
C ARG A 189 21.75 -0.94 -2.19
N SER A 190 21.17 -0.41 -3.26
CA SER A 190 21.81 0.54 -4.18
C SER A 190 21.49 2.01 -3.85
N SER A 191 20.54 2.26 -2.96
CA SER A 191 20.04 3.61 -2.65
C SER A 191 19.34 3.71 -1.30
N GLU A 192 19.07 4.94 -0.86
CA GLU A 192 18.23 5.25 0.31
C GLU A 192 16.74 5.42 -0.07
N ALA A 193 16.33 4.89 -1.21
CA ALA A 193 14.97 5.07 -1.72
C ALA A 193 13.94 4.33 -0.85
N LYS A 194 12.75 4.93 -0.74
CA LYS A 194 11.57 4.26 -0.20
C LYS A 194 10.72 3.70 -1.32
N VAL A 195 10.40 2.43 -1.26
CA VAL A 195 9.57 1.74 -2.25
C VAL A 195 8.20 1.47 -1.66
N LEU A 196 7.15 1.97 -2.31
CA LEU A 196 5.78 1.57 -1.99
C LEU A 196 5.39 0.43 -2.93
N TYR A 197 5.10 -0.74 -2.35
CA TYR A 197 4.53 -1.87 -3.04
C TYR A 197 3.00 -1.89 -2.83
N ILE A 198 2.23 -1.79 -3.90
CA ILE A 198 0.75 -1.89 -3.85
C ILE A 198 0.34 -3.16 -4.55
N ASP A 199 -0.36 -4.04 -3.85
CA ASP A 199 -0.82 -5.33 -4.34
C ASP A 199 -2.33 -5.31 -4.52
N PHE A 200 -2.77 -5.42 -5.77
CA PHE A 200 -4.18 -5.46 -6.14
C PHE A 200 -4.66 -6.88 -6.46
N ASP A 201 -3.82 -7.90 -6.31
CA ASP A 201 -4.23 -9.29 -6.40
C ASP A 201 -5.29 -9.62 -5.34
N ALA A 202 -6.21 -10.51 -5.70
CA ALA A 202 -7.21 -10.97 -4.75
C ALA A 202 -6.61 -11.82 -3.62
N HIS A 203 -5.42 -12.40 -3.82
CA HIS A 203 -4.67 -13.11 -2.79
C HIS A 203 -3.71 -12.16 -2.06
N HIS A 204 -3.53 -12.38 -0.77
CA HIS A 204 -2.57 -11.59 0.00
C HIS A 204 -1.13 -11.83 -0.52
N GLY A 205 -0.41 -10.75 -0.85
CA GLY A 205 1.00 -10.74 -1.26
C GLY A 205 1.99 -11.07 -0.13
N ASP A 206 1.82 -12.25 0.47
CA ASP A 206 2.50 -12.71 1.67
C ASP A 206 4.02 -12.83 1.53
N GLY A 207 4.52 -13.24 0.35
CA GLY A 207 5.95 -13.35 0.08
C GLY A 207 6.64 -11.98 0.11
N VAL A 208 6.04 -10.97 -0.53
CA VAL A 208 6.58 -9.60 -0.51
C VAL A 208 6.47 -8.98 0.88
N GLN A 209 5.33 -9.17 1.57
CA GLN A 209 5.17 -8.72 2.96
C GLN A 209 6.26 -9.32 3.86
N ARG A 210 6.50 -10.64 3.76
CA ARG A 210 7.47 -11.33 4.60
C ARG A 210 8.91 -10.89 4.31
N ALA A 211 9.24 -10.61 3.06
CA ALA A 211 10.58 -10.16 2.66
C ALA A 211 10.98 -8.81 3.29
N PHE A 212 10.01 -7.96 3.64
CA PHE A 212 10.25 -6.60 4.14
C PHE A 212 9.55 -6.30 5.46
N TYR A 213 9.18 -7.33 6.22
CA TYR A 213 8.34 -7.19 7.42
C TYR A 213 8.97 -6.30 8.51
N ASP A 214 10.29 -6.13 8.50
CA ASP A 214 11.08 -5.32 9.42
C ASP A 214 11.79 -4.12 8.74
N GLU A 215 11.54 -3.84 7.46
CA GLU A 215 12.24 -2.80 6.68
C GLU A 215 11.39 -1.51 6.54
N PRO A 216 11.75 -0.40 7.22
CA PRO A 216 10.96 0.84 7.19
C PRO A 216 11.01 1.59 5.84
N ARG A 217 11.93 1.21 4.94
CA ARG A 217 12.01 1.79 3.60
C ARG A 217 11.06 1.13 2.60
N VAL A 218 10.36 0.07 2.97
CA VAL A 218 9.35 -0.57 2.13
C VAL A 218 8.01 -0.54 2.82
N MET A 219 6.98 -0.04 2.15
CA MET A 219 5.60 -0.19 2.60
C MET A 219 4.90 -1.15 1.64
N THR A 220 4.31 -2.20 2.18
CA THR A 220 3.45 -3.12 1.43
C THR A 220 1.99 -2.79 1.74
N ILE A 221 1.17 -2.55 0.73
CA ILE A 221 -0.28 -2.37 0.88
C ILE A 221 -0.97 -3.42 0.02
N SER A 222 -1.71 -4.35 0.61
CA SER A 222 -2.40 -5.41 -0.13
C SER A 222 -3.91 -5.36 0.07
N PHE A 223 -4.66 -5.26 -1.02
CA PHE A 223 -6.12 -5.32 -1.05
C PHE A 223 -6.57 -6.68 -1.56
N HIS A 224 -6.84 -7.60 -0.64
CA HIS A 224 -7.10 -9.00 -0.95
C HIS A 224 -8.40 -9.48 -0.30
N GLU A 225 -8.95 -10.58 -0.80
CA GLU A 225 -10.00 -11.30 -0.08
C GLU A 225 -9.43 -11.87 1.22
N THR A 226 -10.21 -11.79 2.30
CA THR A 226 -9.77 -12.24 3.62
C THR A 226 -9.25 -13.69 3.61
N GLY A 227 -8.07 -13.90 4.19
CA GLY A 227 -7.44 -15.22 4.36
C GLY A 227 -8.25 -16.21 5.23
N ARG A 228 -9.37 -15.78 5.83
CA ARG A 228 -10.32 -16.69 6.49
C ARG A 228 -10.93 -17.72 5.54
N TYR A 229 -11.03 -17.37 4.26
CA TYR A 229 -11.67 -18.20 3.24
C TYR A 229 -10.76 -18.49 2.03
N LEU A 230 -9.78 -17.63 1.76
CA LEU A 230 -8.90 -17.74 0.61
C LEU A 230 -7.44 -18.02 1.00
N PHE A 231 -6.70 -18.69 0.12
CA PHE A 231 -5.24 -18.76 0.19
C PHE A 231 -4.65 -17.32 0.22
N PRO A 232 -3.53 -17.05 0.90
CA PRO A 232 -2.65 -17.95 1.66
C PRO A 232 -3.03 -18.16 3.13
N GLY A 233 -4.16 -17.61 3.59
CA GLY A 233 -4.56 -17.67 5.00
C GLY A 233 -3.87 -16.67 5.93
N THR A 234 -3.07 -15.76 5.38
CA THR A 234 -2.45 -14.61 6.06
C THR A 234 -3.09 -13.30 5.58
N GLY A 235 -2.58 -12.15 6.01
CA GLY A 235 -3.10 -10.84 5.61
C GLY A 235 -4.15 -10.29 6.59
N ASP A 236 -4.07 -10.64 7.87
CA ASP A 236 -4.90 -9.99 8.88
C ASP A 236 -4.48 -8.53 9.09
N VAL A 237 -5.44 -7.68 9.46
CA VAL A 237 -5.21 -6.25 9.76
C VAL A 237 -4.12 -6.03 10.81
N LEU A 238 -3.95 -6.97 11.75
CA LEU A 238 -2.96 -6.86 12.83
C LEU A 238 -1.54 -7.31 12.43
N GLU A 239 -1.35 -7.85 11.23
CA GLU A 239 -0.03 -8.19 10.68
C GLU A 239 0.71 -6.95 10.17
N LEU A 240 1.09 -6.05 11.09
CA LEU A 240 1.54 -4.69 10.78
C LEU A 240 3.06 -4.53 10.52
N GLY A 241 3.81 -5.62 10.44
CA GLY A 241 5.28 -5.57 10.46
C GLY A 241 5.85 -5.66 11.89
N ASN A 242 7.18 -5.70 11.98
CA ASN A 242 7.91 -5.89 13.23
C ASN A 242 9.02 -4.83 13.42
N GLY A 243 9.36 -4.54 14.67
CA GLY A 243 10.42 -3.59 15.02
C GLY A 243 10.23 -2.23 14.35
N ILE A 244 11.27 -1.79 13.63
CA ILE A 244 11.25 -0.53 12.88
C ILE A 244 10.39 -0.58 11.59
N GLY A 245 10.10 -1.78 11.06
CA GLY A 245 9.19 -2.00 9.93
C GLY A 245 7.71 -1.99 10.31
N ARG A 246 7.38 -1.87 11.60
CA ARG A 246 6.00 -1.82 12.07
C ARG A 246 5.27 -0.56 11.56
N GLY A 247 4.05 -0.75 11.07
CA GLY A 247 3.24 0.28 10.42
C GLY A 247 3.49 0.39 8.91
N TYR A 248 4.38 -0.45 8.36
CA TYR A 248 4.68 -0.48 6.92
C TYR A 248 4.18 -1.73 6.21
N SER A 249 3.58 -2.70 6.91
CA SER A 249 2.77 -3.77 6.29
C SER A 249 1.29 -3.51 6.51
N ILE A 250 0.58 -3.15 5.45
CA ILE A 250 -0.82 -2.75 5.47
C ILE A 250 -1.67 -3.77 4.74
N ASN A 251 -2.44 -4.54 5.49
CA ASN A 251 -3.36 -5.53 4.95
C ASN A 251 -4.79 -5.02 4.97
N VAL A 252 -5.46 -5.11 3.84
CA VAL A 252 -6.86 -4.75 3.66
C VAL A 252 -7.66 -6.01 3.31
N PRO A 253 -7.96 -6.88 4.31
CA PRO A 253 -8.75 -8.08 4.06
C PRO A 253 -10.21 -7.70 3.80
N LEU A 254 -10.63 -7.85 2.55
CA LEU A 254 -11.97 -7.57 2.07
C LEU A 254 -12.86 -8.80 2.21
N GLU A 255 -14.14 -8.58 2.47
CA GLU A 255 -15.12 -9.66 2.47
C GLU A 255 -15.32 -10.23 1.05
N PRO A 256 -15.56 -11.55 0.93
CA PRO A 256 -15.95 -12.16 -0.33
C PRO A 256 -17.12 -11.42 -0.99
N PHE A 257 -17.14 -11.41 -2.33
CA PHE A 257 -18.15 -10.72 -3.15
C PHE A 257 -18.16 -9.19 -3.02
N THR A 258 -17.07 -8.58 -2.54
CA THR A 258 -16.88 -7.13 -2.60
C THR A 258 -16.98 -6.63 -4.05
N GLU A 259 -17.83 -5.61 -4.26
CA GLU A 259 -18.08 -4.96 -5.56
C GLU A 259 -17.29 -3.66 -5.70
N ASP A 260 -17.29 -3.12 -6.94
CA ASP A 260 -16.57 -1.91 -7.33
C ASP A 260 -16.68 -0.74 -6.33
N ASP A 261 -17.90 -0.32 -5.98
CA ASP A 261 -18.12 0.84 -5.09
C ASP A 261 -17.41 0.68 -3.73
N SER A 262 -17.51 -0.53 -3.15
CA SER A 262 -16.96 -0.88 -1.84
C SER A 262 -15.43 -0.96 -1.88
N TYR A 263 -14.89 -1.53 -2.96
CA TYR A 263 -13.45 -1.62 -3.19
C TYR A 263 -12.83 -0.24 -3.40
N ILE A 264 -13.45 0.59 -4.24
CA ILE A 264 -13.01 1.96 -4.52
C ILE A 264 -13.05 2.81 -3.25
N GLU A 265 -14.13 2.71 -2.46
CA GLU A 265 -14.25 3.40 -1.16
C GLU A 265 -13.10 3.04 -0.21
N ALA A 266 -12.76 1.75 -0.10
CA ALA A 266 -11.63 1.28 0.71
C ALA A 266 -10.30 1.82 0.21
N MET A 267 -10.07 1.75 -1.10
CA MET A 267 -8.84 2.17 -1.76
C MET A 267 -8.62 3.69 -1.62
N ASP A 268 -9.63 4.50 -1.91
CA ASP A 268 -9.57 5.97 -1.79
C ASP A 268 -9.31 6.41 -0.34
N SER A 269 -9.91 5.69 0.62
CA SER A 269 -9.77 5.98 2.05
C SER A 269 -8.39 5.68 2.61
N LEU A 270 -7.62 4.79 1.98
CA LEU A 270 -6.34 4.31 2.50
C LEU A 270 -5.13 4.82 1.70
N LEU A 271 -5.15 4.72 0.37
CA LEU A 271 -3.93 4.93 -0.41
C LEU A 271 -3.40 6.36 -0.32
N SER A 272 -4.26 7.38 -0.48
CA SER A 272 -3.82 8.78 -0.41
C SER A 272 -3.16 9.16 0.92
N PRO A 273 -3.76 8.90 2.10
CA PRO A 273 -3.10 9.19 3.37
C PRO A 273 -1.83 8.37 3.60
N LEU A 274 -1.81 7.08 3.24
CA LEU A 274 -0.63 6.21 3.42
C LEU A 274 0.55 6.63 2.54
N VAL A 275 0.30 6.94 1.26
CA VAL A 275 1.35 7.44 0.35
C VAL A 275 1.89 8.78 0.84
N THR A 276 1.02 9.63 1.41
CA THR A 276 1.42 10.93 1.96
C THR A 276 2.33 10.76 3.16
N SER A 277 1.97 9.91 4.13
CA SER A 277 2.79 9.66 5.33
C SER A 277 4.07 8.91 5.00
N PHE A 278 4.01 7.89 4.15
CA PHE A 278 5.15 7.07 3.79
C PHE A 278 6.20 7.83 2.98
N ALA A 279 5.74 8.71 2.08
CA ALA A 279 6.58 9.43 1.15
C ALA A 279 7.53 8.55 0.31
N PRO A 280 6.97 7.69 -0.57
CA PRO A 280 7.77 6.84 -1.44
C PRO A 280 8.50 7.64 -2.52
N ASP A 281 9.63 7.10 -2.96
CA ASP A 281 10.38 7.58 -4.11
C ASP A 281 9.88 6.94 -5.41
N VAL A 282 9.32 5.73 -5.34
CA VAL A 282 8.78 4.94 -6.46
C VAL A 282 7.62 4.06 -5.96
N ILE A 283 6.65 3.81 -6.84
CA ILE A 283 5.61 2.80 -6.63
C ILE A 283 5.87 1.60 -7.55
N LEU A 284 5.92 0.40 -6.96
CA LEU A 284 5.82 -0.88 -7.66
C LEU A 284 4.41 -1.43 -7.39
N SER A 285 3.54 -1.48 -8.40
CA SER A 285 2.19 -2.02 -8.24
C SER A 285 2.02 -3.36 -8.93
N GLN A 286 1.44 -4.32 -8.24
CA GLN A 286 1.02 -5.60 -8.79
C GLN A 286 -0.45 -5.48 -9.20
N HIS A 287 -0.78 -5.95 -10.40
CA HIS A 287 -2.10 -5.83 -11.01
C HIS A 287 -2.70 -7.20 -11.34
N GLY A 288 -2.77 -8.05 -10.31
CA GLY A 288 -3.54 -9.28 -10.33
C GLY A 288 -4.99 -9.00 -10.75
N CYS A 289 -5.45 -9.70 -11.77
CA CYS A 289 -6.77 -9.51 -12.35
C CYS A 289 -7.80 -10.52 -11.82
N ASP A 290 -7.40 -11.34 -10.86
CA ASP A 290 -8.24 -12.33 -10.20
C ASP A 290 -9.22 -11.73 -9.19
N THR A 291 -9.21 -10.41 -9.00
CA THR A 291 -10.28 -9.65 -8.32
C THR A 291 -11.57 -9.55 -9.14
N HIS A 292 -11.50 -9.84 -10.45
CA HIS A 292 -12.64 -9.75 -11.36
C HIS A 292 -13.66 -10.87 -11.11
N ARG A 293 -14.96 -10.55 -11.19
CA ARG A 293 -16.08 -11.50 -10.94
C ARG A 293 -16.04 -12.80 -11.74
N TRP A 294 -15.43 -12.76 -12.93
CA TRP A 294 -15.32 -13.92 -13.82
C TRP A 294 -14.10 -14.80 -13.55
N ASP A 295 -13.21 -14.38 -12.64
CA ASP A 295 -12.06 -15.19 -12.28
C ASP A 295 -12.52 -16.48 -11.57
N PRO A 296 -11.96 -17.65 -11.92
CA PRO A 296 -12.40 -18.92 -11.35
C PRO A 296 -11.84 -19.23 -9.95
N LEU A 297 -10.83 -18.50 -9.46
CA LEU A 297 -10.12 -18.87 -8.23
C LEU A 297 -10.52 -18.07 -6.99
N THR A 298 -11.28 -16.98 -7.14
CA THR A 298 -11.58 -16.04 -6.05
C THR A 298 -13.07 -15.70 -6.01
N HIS A 299 -13.50 -14.97 -4.99
CA HIS A 299 -14.91 -14.60 -4.82
C HIS A 299 -15.14 -13.09 -4.88
N LEU A 300 -14.09 -12.26 -5.04
CA LEU A 300 -14.27 -10.83 -5.27
C LEU A 300 -15.07 -10.61 -6.56
N SER A 301 -15.83 -9.53 -6.60
CA SER A 301 -16.84 -9.30 -7.64
C SER A 301 -16.64 -7.97 -8.35
N LEU A 302 -15.38 -7.62 -8.64
CA LEU A 302 -15.09 -6.42 -9.42
C LEU A 302 -15.47 -6.59 -10.89
N SER A 303 -15.78 -5.48 -11.53
CA SER A 303 -15.79 -5.35 -12.98
C SER A 303 -14.53 -4.61 -13.45
N MET A 304 -14.36 -4.45 -14.76
CA MET A 304 -13.36 -3.56 -15.35
C MET A 304 -13.46 -2.13 -14.81
N HIS A 305 -14.60 -1.69 -14.26
CA HIS A 305 -14.72 -0.39 -13.61
C HIS A 305 -13.84 -0.26 -12.35
N GLY A 306 -13.93 -1.23 -11.42
CA GLY A 306 -13.11 -1.26 -10.22
C GLY A 306 -11.63 -1.42 -10.54
N ILE A 307 -11.30 -2.32 -11.48
CA ILE A 307 -9.92 -2.54 -11.95
C ILE A 307 -9.33 -1.27 -12.60
N LEU A 308 -10.11 -0.54 -13.42
CA LEU A 308 -9.68 0.76 -13.96
C LEU A 308 -9.48 1.83 -12.89
N ALA A 309 -10.25 1.79 -11.80
CA ALA A 309 -10.07 2.72 -10.70
C ALA A 309 -8.72 2.51 -9.99
N GLN A 310 -8.28 1.26 -9.81
CA GLN A 310 -6.95 0.92 -9.28
C GLN A 310 -5.84 1.58 -10.12
N MET A 311 -5.92 1.42 -11.44
CA MET A 311 -4.93 1.95 -12.39
C MET A 311 -4.87 3.47 -12.33
N LYS A 312 -6.02 4.15 -12.41
CA LYS A 312 -6.12 5.61 -12.40
C LYS A 312 -5.64 6.23 -11.09
N LEU A 313 -6.00 5.63 -9.97
CA LEU A 313 -5.55 6.13 -8.68
C LEU A 313 -4.04 5.94 -8.53
N THR A 314 -3.50 4.77 -8.91
CA THR A 314 -2.05 4.53 -8.90
C THR A 314 -1.31 5.54 -9.78
N HIS A 315 -1.78 5.76 -11.01
CA HIS A 315 -1.23 6.76 -11.94
C HIS A 315 -1.22 8.17 -11.33
N LYS A 316 -2.33 8.58 -10.69
CA LYS A 316 -2.40 9.85 -9.97
C LYS A 316 -1.38 9.92 -8.82
N LEU A 317 -1.24 8.86 -8.04
CA LEU A 317 -0.32 8.81 -6.89
C LEU A 317 1.14 8.89 -7.32
N VAL A 318 1.54 8.18 -8.39
CA VAL A 318 2.93 8.21 -8.88
C VAL A 318 3.35 9.58 -9.38
N HIS A 319 2.48 10.28 -10.12
CA HIS A 319 2.77 11.64 -10.58
C HIS A 319 2.78 12.65 -9.44
N THR A 320 1.91 12.48 -8.44
CA THR A 320 1.82 13.41 -7.32
C THR A 320 2.99 13.25 -6.35
N TYR A 321 3.42 12.01 -6.08
CA TYR A 321 4.31 11.73 -4.95
C TYR A 321 5.66 11.12 -5.34
N CYS A 322 5.81 10.56 -6.53
CA CYS A 322 7.00 9.78 -6.93
C CYS A 322 7.68 10.33 -8.19
N ASN A 323 7.39 11.56 -8.59
CA ASN A 323 7.88 12.18 -9.82
C ASN A 323 7.61 11.31 -11.06
N GLY A 324 6.46 10.62 -11.07
CA GLY A 324 6.06 9.70 -12.13
C GLY A 324 6.77 8.34 -12.12
N ARG A 325 7.64 8.03 -11.16
CA ARG A 325 8.32 6.72 -11.13
C ARG A 325 7.35 5.60 -10.74
N TRP A 326 7.03 4.74 -11.70
CA TRP A 326 6.07 3.66 -11.61
C TRP A 326 6.57 2.41 -12.33
N VAL A 327 6.62 1.28 -11.61
CA VAL A 327 6.65 -0.03 -12.24
C VAL A 327 5.32 -0.74 -11.95
N ALA A 328 4.71 -1.27 -13.00
CA ALA A 328 3.56 -2.15 -12.86
C ALA A 328 4.00 -3.57 -13.25
N VAL A 329 3.57 -4.56 -12.48
CA VAL A 329 3.74 -5.99 -12.80
C VAL A 329 2.37 -6.65 -12.95
N GLY A 330 2.34 -7.83 -13.57
CA GLY A 330 1.13 -8.62 -13.74
C GLY A 330 0.65 -9.23 -12.42
N GLY A 331 0.72 -10.56 -12.32
CA GLY A 331 0.26 -11.32 -11.15
C GLY A 331 -0.75 -12.42 -11.42
N GLY A 332 -1.66 -12.63 -10.47
CA GLY A 332 -2.81 -13.51 -10.58
C GLY A 332 -3.80 -13.09 -11.67
N GLY A 333 -4.66 -14.01 -12.09
CA GLY A 333 -5.58 -13.81 -13.20
C GLY A 333 -5.67 -15.07 -14.03
N TYR A 334 -6.82 -15.74 -13.91
CA TYR A 334 -7.02 -17.11 -14.34
C TYR A 334 -8.21 -17.23 -15.31
N ASP A 335 -9.02 -16.18 -15.45
CA ASP A 335 -9.79 -15.99 -16.67
C ASP A 335 -8.88 -15.50 -17.81
N LEU A 336 -8.34 -16.48 -18.54
CA LEU A 336 -7.24 -16.30 -19.49
C LEU A 336 -7.56 -15.37 -20.67
N PHE A 337 -8.83 -15.29 -21.08
CA PHE A 337 -9.20 -14.70 -22.37
C PHE A 337 -10.21 -13.58 -22.27
N ARG A 338 -11.10 -13.58 -21.27
CA ARG A 338 -12.12 -12.54 -21.12
C ARG A 338 -11.65 -11.45 -20.19
N VAL A 339 -10.77 -11.72 -19.22
CA VAL A 339 -10.36 -10.70 -18.23
C VAL A 339 -8.94 -10.21 -18.49
N VAL A 340 -7.95 -11.08 -18.32
CA VAL A 340 -6.53 -10.70 -18.24
C VAL A 340 -6.06 -9.83 -19.42
N PRO A 341 -6.34 -10.19 -20.70
CA PRO A 341 -5.90 -9.38 -21.83
C PRO A 341 -6.50 -7.97 -21.84
N ARG A 342 -7.78 -7.84 -21.47
CA ARG A 342 -8.47 -6.54 -21.42
C ARG A 342 -7.93 -5.67 -20.30
N ALA A 343 -7.83 -6.21 -19.09
CA ALA A 343 -7.35 -5.48 -17.92
C ALA A 343 -5.90 -4.98 -18.11
N TRP A 344 -4.99 -5.85 -18.53
CA TRP A 344 -3.60 -5.45 -18.74
C TRP A 344 -3.37 -4.56 -19.96
N SER A 345 -4.23 -4.63 -20.98
CA SER A 345 -4.22 -3.64 -22.07
C SER A 345 -4.70 -2.27 -21.61
N LEU A 346 -5.69 -2.21 -20.71
CA LEU A 346 -6.15 -0.97 -20.08
C LEU A 346 -5.07 -0.37 -19.17
N LEU A 347 -4.35 -1.20 -18.42
CA LEU A 347 -3.19 -0.79 -17.62
C LEU A 347 -2.12 -0.15 -18.50
N TRP A 348 -1.74 -0.83 -19.58
CA TRP A 348 -0.76 -0.28 -20.52
C TRP A 348 -1.25 1.04 -21.13
N ALA A 349 -2.51 1.13 -21.54
CA ALA A 349 -3.08 2.34 -22.10
C ALA A 349 -3.05 3.51 -21.10
N GLU A 350 -3.39 3.26 -19.82
CA GLU A 350 -3.30 4.27 -18.76
C GLU A 350 -1.84 4.71 -18.54
N MET A 351 -0.90 3.77 -18.40
CA MET A 351 0.53 4.04 -18.22
C MET A 351 1.17 4.80 -19.39
N SER A 352 0.70 4.55 -20.61
CA SER A 352 1.22 5.17 -21.83
C SER A 352 0.42 6.39 -22.30
N GLU A 353 -0.57 6.81 -21.51
CA GLU A 353 -1.50 7.92 -21.79
C GLU A 353 -2.24 7.78 -23.13
N GLN A 354 -2.51 6.53 -23.52
CA GLN A 354 -3.26 6.19 -24.73
C GLN A 354 -4.75 5.99 -24.41
N THR A 355 -5.61 6.29 -25.39
CA THR A 355 -7.03 5.97 -25.30
C THR A 355 -7.29 4.67 -26.06
N PRO A 356 -7.66 3.57 -25.38
CA PRO A 356 -7.99 2.31 -26.04
C PRO A 356 -9.30 2.47 -26.84
N PRO A 357 -9.49 1.69 -27.92
CA PRO A 357 -10.77 1.68 -28.62
C PRO A 357 -11.89 1.15 -27.70
N GLU A 358 -13.14 1.48 -28.03
CA GLU A 358 -14.31 0.99 -27.28
C GLU A 358 -14.50 -0.52 -27.48
N ASP A 359 -14.50 -0.93 -28.75
CA ASP A 359 -14.65 -2.32 -29.19
C ASP A 359 -13.31 -3.04 -29.27
N LEU A 360 -13.33 -4.35 -29.01
CA LEU A 360 -12.21 -5.25 -29.27
C LEU A 360 -12.08 -5.51 -30.78
N PRO A 361 -10.86 -5.66 -31.33
CA PRO A 361 -10.68 -6.03 -32.72
C PRO A 361 -11.40 -7.35 -33.07
N GLU A 362 -12.20 -7.36 -34.14
CA GLU A 362 -12.99 -8.54 -34.54
C GLU A 362 -12.11 -9.77 -34.79
N ALA A 363 -10.92 -9.58 -35.36
CA ALA A 363 -9.93 -10.65 -35.57
C ALA A 363 -9.46 -11.26 -34.24
N TRP A 364 -9.24 -10.42 -33.23
CA TRP A 364 -8.85 -10.86 -31.89
C TRP A 364 -10.01 -11.62 -31.22
N VAL A 365 -11.23 -11.07 -31.27
CA VAL A 365 -12.42 -11.71 -30.70
C VAL A 365 -12.66 -13.09 -31.30
N THR A 366 -12.61 -13.21 -32.62
CA THR A 366 -12.80 -14.49 -33.33
C THR A 366 -11.78 -15.54 -32.85
N ARG A 367 -10.50 -15.16 -32.82
CA ARG A 367 -9.41 -16.08 -32.44
C ARG A 367 -9.52 -16.59 -31.01
N TRP A 368 -9.75 -15.70 -30.05
CA TRP A 368 -9.69 -16.06 -28.63
C TRP A 368 -11.02 -16.59 -28.09
N ARG A 369 -12.15 -16.27 -28.73
CA ARG A 369 -13.44 -16.90 -28.44
C ARG A 369 -13.40 -18.40 -28.69
N GLU A 370 -12.80 -18.86 -29.79
CA GLU A 370 -12.69 -20.30 -30.08
C GLU A 370 -11.88 -21.03 -29.00
N ARG A 371 -10.76 -20.44 -28.56
CA ARG A 371 -9.96 -21.01 -27.45
C ARG A 371 -10.70 -20.99 -26.12
N TRP A 372 -11.44 -19.92 -25.83
CA TRP A 372 -12.27 -19.84 -24.64
C TRP A 372 -13.40 -20.88 -24.64
N LEU A 373 -14.09 -21.08 -25.77
CA LEU A 373 -15.12 -22.11 -25.90
C LEU A 373 -14.55 -23.50 -25.64
N ALA A 374 -13.35 -23.80 -26.12
CA ALA A 374 -12.69 -25.08 -25.85
C ALA A 374 -12.40 -25.31 -24.35
N VAL A 375 -12.04 -24.25 -23.62
CA VAL A 375 -11.86 -24.31 -22.15
C VAL A 375 -13.21 -24.49 -21.45
N GLN A 376 -14.24 -23.75 -21.87
CA GLN A 376 -15.59 -23.88 -21.31
C GLN A 376 -16.17 -25.29 -21.52
N GLU A 377 -16.01 -25.90 -22.69
CA GLU A 377 -16.46 -27.27 -22.94
C GLU A 377 -15.82 -28.27 -21.97
N GLN A 378 -14.55 -28.07 -21.61
CA GLN A 378 -13.85 -28.89 -20.62
C GLN A 378 -14.37 -28.65 -19.19
N GLU A 379 -14.56 -27.39 -18.82
CA GLU A 379 -15.11 -27.01 -17.51
C GLU A 379 -16.55 -27.49 -17.32
N GLU A 380 -17.40 -27.34 -18.33
CA GLU A 380 -18.78 -27.83 -18.32
C GLU A 380 -18.82 -29.35 -18.20
N ALA A 381 -17.98 -30.08 -18.94
CA ALA A 381 -17.86 -31.52 -18.79
C ALA A 381 -17.44 -31.92 -17.36
N ALA A 382 -16.50 -31.18 -16.74
CA ALA A 382 -16.10 -31.42 -15.36
C ALA A 382 -17.22 -31.07 -14.35
N GLN A 383 -17.95 -29.97 -14.57
CA GLN A 383 -19.06 -29.53 -13.72
C GLN A 383 -20.29 -30.43 -13.82
N GLU A 384 -20.57 -30.99 -15.00
CA GLU A 384 -21.66 -31.95 -15.24
C GLU A 384 -21.41 -33.25 -14.46
N VAL A 385 -20.16 -33.73 -14.45
CA VAL A 385 -19.74 -34.86 -13.60
C VAL A 385 -19.93 -34.56 -12.11
N MET A 386 -19.80 -33.28 -11.71
CA MET A 386 -19.92 -32.81 -10.32
C MET A 386 -21.32 -32.29 -9.94
N GLY A 387 -22.31 -32.33 -10.86
CA GLY A 387 -23.68 -31.89 -10.61
C GLY A 387 -23.87 -30.39 -10.35
N LYS A 388 -22.96 -29.53 -10.84
CA LYS A 388 -23.05 -28.06 -10.71
C LYS A 388 -23.65 -27.44 -11.99
N PRO A 389 -24.53 -26.42 -11.88
CA PRO A 389 -25.07 -25.73 -13.05
C PRO A 389 -23.99 -24.88 -13.75
N SER A 390 -23.92 -24.96 -15.09
CA SER A 390 -23.07 -24.10 -15.92
C SER A 390 -23.55 -22.64 -15.85
N SER A 391 -22.62 -21.72 -15.60
CA SER A 391 -22.85 -20.28 -15.69
C SER A 391 -22.37 -19.78 -17.05
N SER A 392 -23.19 -19.88 -18.09
CA SER A 392 -22.80 -19.34 -19.39
C SER A 392 -22.73 -17.81 -19.32
N SER A 393 -21.55 -17.27 -19.59
CA SER A 393 -21.28 -15.84 -19.69
C SER A 393 -20.74 -15.56 -21.09
N HIS A 394 -21.22 -14.50 -21.71
CA HIS A 394 -20.88 -14.15 -23.08
C HIS A 394 -19.40 -13.73 -23.19
N PHE A 395 -18.73 -14.08 -24.31
CA PHE A 395 -17.36 -13.64 -24.58
C PHE A 395 -17.36 -12.13 -24.93
N PRO A 396 -16.61 -11.27 -24.21
CA PRO A 396 -16.71 -9.83 -24.35
C PRO A 396 -16.33 -9.35 -25.76
N THR A 397 -16.97 -8.27 -26.20
CA THR A 397 -16.66 -7.59 -27.48
C THR A 397 -16.14 -6.17 -27.27
N THR A 398 -16.06 -5.70 -26.02
CA THR A 398 -15.63 -4.36 -25.62
C THR A 398 -14.56 -4.44 -24.54
N PHE A 399 -13.72 -3.41 -24.45
CA PHE A 399 -12.72 -3.29 -23.38
C PHE A 399 -13.34 -3.22 -21.99
N LYS A 400 -14.44 -2.48 -21.87
CA LYS A 400 -15.20 -2.33 -20.63
C LYS A 400 -16.33 -3.35 -20.56
N ASP A 401 -16.71 -3.70 -19.35
CA ASP A 401 -17.86 -4.55 -19.11
C ASP A 401 -19.18 -3.80 -19.26
N ARG A 402 -20.23 -4.57 -19.55
CA ARG A 402 -21.60 -4.06 -19.61
C ARG A 402 -22.19 -4.16 -18.21
N ALA A 403 -22.75 -3.07 -17.70
CA ALA A 403 -23.30 -3.04 -16.34
C ALA A 403 -24.38 -4.11 -16.08
N GLU A 404 -25.08 -4.54 -17.12
CA GLU A 404 -26.10 -5.60 -17.06
C GLU A 404 -25.55 -6.99 -16.71
N ASP A 405 -24.26 -7.24 -16.98
CA ASP A 405 -23.60 -8.52 -16.68
C ASP A 405 -23.17 -8.62 -15.20
N PHE A 406 -23.24 -7.51 -14.45
CA PHE A 406 -22.77 -7.38 -13.07
C PHE A 406 -23.90 -6.89 -12.15
N PRO A 407 -24.95 -7.71 -11.94
CA PRO A 407 -26.03 -7.35 -11.03
C PRO A 407 -25.52 -7.26 -9.59
N ALA A 408 -26.16 -6.36 -8.83
CA ALA A 408 -25.84 -6.08 -7.44
C ALA A 408 -25.84 -7.36 -6.58
N GLN A 409 -24.77 -7.56 -5.82
CA GLN A 409 -24.57 -8.72 -4.97
C GLN A 409 -25.57 -8.77 -3.81
N PRO A 410 -26.12 -9.95 -3.48
CA PRO A 410 -26.86 -10.14 -2.23
C PRO A 410 -26.01 -9.72 -1.04
N ARG A 411 -26.63 -9.09 -0.03
CA ARG A 411 -25.94 -8.58 1.17
C ARG A 411 -24.87 -7.50 0.93
N ARG A 412 -24.82 -6.86 -0.25
CA ARG A 412 -23.84 -5.78 -0.56
C ARG A 412 -23.66 -4.76 0.56
N TRP A 413 -24.75 -4.34 1.21
CA TRP A 413 -24.69 -3.40 2.33
C TRP A 413 -23.89 -3.93 3.53
N SER A 414 -24.09 -5.19 3.91
CA SER A 414 -23.36 -5.82 5.03
C SER A 414 -21.88 -6.05 4.68
N ILE A 415 -21.58 -6.36 3.42
CA ILE A 415 -20.22 -6.52 2.91
C ILE A 415 -19.50 -5.17 2.96
N SER A 416 -20.08 -4.12 2.38
CA SER A 416 -19.51 -2.77 2.41
C SER A 416 -19.36 -2.20 3.82
N ASP A 417 -20.33 -2.48 4.70
CA ASP A 417 -20.24 -2.08 6.09
C ASP A 417 -19.08 -2.77 6.82
N THR A 418 -18.88 -4.08 6.61
CA THR A 418 -17.74 -4.81 7.18
C THR A 418 -16.42 -4.28 6.65
N ASN A 419 -16.31 -4.05 5.34
CA ASN A 419 -15.12 -3.47 4.73
C ASN A 419 -14.82 -2.06 5.27
N ARG A 420 -15.85 -1.22 5.49
CA ARG A 420 -15.68 0.09 6.13
C ARG A 420 -15.11 -0.02 7.54
N HIS A 421 -15.59 -0.96 8.35
CA HIS A 421 -15.03 -1.19 9.69
C HIS A 421 -13.57 -1.66 9.62
N THR A 422 -13.23 -2.55 8.67
CA THR A 422 -11.84 -2.96 8.40
C THR A 422 -10.98 -1.75 8.05
N VAL A 423 -11.42 -0.90 7.11
CA VAL A 423 -10.72 0.32 6.69
C VAL A 423 -10.55 1.32 7.83
N ALA A 424 -11.60 1.53 8.63
CA ALA A 424 -11.56 2.40 9.80
C ALA A 424 -10.52 1.92 10.83
N LEU A 425 -10.49 0.61 11.09
CA LEU A 425 -9.49 -0.01 11.96
C LEU A 425 -8.08 0.21 11.41
N ILE A 426 -7.84 -0.06 10.11
CA ILE A 426 -6.52 0.17 9.49
C ILE A 426 -6.11 1.64 9.63
N ARG A 427 -7.02 2.58 9.32
CA ARG A 427 -6.76 4.02 9.46
C ARG A 427 -6.39 4.41 10.88
N HIS A 428 -7.08 3.86 11.87
CA HIS A 428 -6.77 4.07 13.28
C HIS A 428 -5.37 3.57 13.63
N LEU A 429 -4.99 2.40 13.11
CA LEU A 429 -3.74 1.72 13.43
C LEU A 429 -2.51 2.39 12.81
N VAL A 430 -2.58 2.75 11.52
CA VAL A 430 -1.36 3.08 10.75
C VAL A 430 -1.31 4.48 10.16
N VAL A 431 -2.43 5.19 10.05
CA VAL A 431 -2.42 6.56 9.51
C VAL A 431 -2.16 7.53 10.67
N PRO A 432 -1.10 8.35 10.64
CA PRO A 432 -0.84 9.29 11.72
C PRO A 432 -2.01 10.27 11.94
N PRO A 433 -2.26 10.73 13.17
CA PRO A 433 -3.39 11.59 13.50
C PRO A 433 -3.47 12.87 12.65
N SER A 434 -2.32 13.54 12.49
CA SER A 434 -2.16 14.72 11.64
C SER A 434 -2.60 14.45 10.19
N VAL A 435 -2.26 13.28 9.66
CA VAL A 435 -2.59 12.85 8.30
C VAL A 435 -4.07 12.47 8.21
N ARG A 436 -4.65 11.79 9.21
CA ARG A 436 -6.09 11.50 9.24
C ARG A 436 -6.95 12.76 9.13
N GLN A 437 -6.50 13.86 9.74
CA GLN A 437 -7.20 15.15 9.66
C GLN A 437 -7.10 15.81 8.28
N ALA A 438 -5.96 15.68 7.59
CA ALA A 438 -5.81 16.13 6.21
C ALA A 438 -6.64 15.27 5.24
N PHE A 439 -6.91 14.00 5.58
CA PHE A 439 -7.64 13.03 4.77
C PHE A 439 -8.82 12.39 5.54
N PRO A 440 -9.90 13.14 5.84
CA PRO A 440 -11.05 12.59 6.57
C PRO A 440 -11.80 11.55 5.72
N SER A 441 -12.10 10.39 6.30
CA SER A 441 -12.85 9.27 5.68
C SER A 441 -14.31 9.62 5.43
N THR A 442 -14.91 10.37 6.35
CA THR A 442 -16.21 11.02 6.17
C THR A 442 -16.09 12.48 6.56
N ARG A 443 -16.70 13.39 5.79
CA ARG A 443 -16.91 14.78 6.26
C ARG A 443 -17.94 14.72 7.38
N GLN A 444 -17.55 14.31 8.59
CA GLN A 444 -18.38 14.52 9.77
C GLN A 444 -18.57 16.03 9.90
N ARG A 445 -19.78 16.51 9.63
CA ARG A 445 -20.24 17.77 10.19
C ARG A 445 -20.50 17.48 11.66
N SER A 446 -19.55 17.82 12.54
CA SER A 446 -19.86 17.91 13.95
C SER A 446 -21.12 18.79 14.11
N PRO A 447 -22.15 18.34 14.85
CA PRO A 447 -23.35 19.14 15.11
C PRO A 447 -23.06 20.35 16.01
N LEU A 448 -21.85 20.42 16.58
CA LEU A 448 -21.30 21.61 17.23
C LEU A 448 -20.19 22.16 16.35
N ALA A 449 -20.41 23.34 15.81
CA ALA A 449 -19.39 24.07 15.10
C ALA A 449 -18.09 24.14 15.93
N GLY A 450 -16.96 23.76 15.32
CA GLY A 450 -15.57 24.07 15.66
C GLY A 450 -15.06 23.77 17.08
N LEU A 451 -13.94 23.05 17.17
CA LEU A 451 -12.97 23.26 18.26
C LEU A 451 -12.71 24.77 18.48
N PHE A 452 -12.72 25.53 17.37
CA PHE A 452 -12.74 26.99 17.38
C PHE A 452 -13.89 27.55 18.23
N ASP A 453 -15.16 27.22 18.02
CA ASP A 453 -16.24 27.79 18.83
C ASP A 453 -16.20 27.30 20.29
N LEU A 454 -15.80 26.06 20.56
CA LEU A 454 -15.54 25.56 21.93
C LEU A 454 -14.48 26.39 22.67
N LEU A 455 -13.40 26.76 21.97
CA LEU A 455 -12.36 27.64 22.50
C LEU A 455 -12.77 29.11 22.57
N HIS A 456 -13.87 29.49 21.90
CA HIS A 456 -14.37 30.86 21.78
C HIS A 456 -15.76 31.05 22.43
N MET A 457 -16.28 30.06 23.18
CA MET A 457 -17.60 30.12 23.87
C MET A 457 -17.68 31.23 24.93
N ASN A 458 -16.55 31.80 25.33
CA ASN A 458 -16.50 33.10 25.99
C ASN A 458 -16.18 34.17 24.94
N ARG A 459 -17.17 35.02 24.62
CA ARG A 459 -17.09 36.18 23.71
C ARG A 459 -15.98 37.19 24.08
N THR A 460 -14.74 36.80 23.92
CA THR A 460 -13.56 37.66 23.87
C THR A 460 -12.79 37.21 22.65
N GLY A 461 -12.59 38.08 21.67
CA GLY A 461 -11.71 37.79 20.55
C GLY A 461 -10.30 37.55 21.09
N THR A 462 -9.97 36.30 21.39
CA THR A 462 -8.65 35.93 21.89
C THR A 462 -7.73 35.90 20.68
N PRO A 463 -6.84 36.89 20.50
CA PRO A 463 -5.86 36.83 19.41
C PRO A 463 -4.96 35.61 19.63
N SER A 464 -4.50 35.00 18.54
CA SER A 464 -3.36 34.07 18.56
C SER A 464 -2.31 34.59 19.55
N ARG A 465 -2.05 33.83 20.61
CA ARG A 465 -1.09 34.16 21.65
C ARG A 465 0.29 33.97 21.06
N SER A 466 1.23 34.81 21.48
CA SER A 466 2.63 34.65 21.12
C SER A 466 3.52 34.78 22.34
N ARG A 467 4.55 33.95 22.41
CA ARG A 467 5.60 33.99 23.44
C ARG A 467 6.96 33.76 22.80
N THR A 468 7.99 34.37 23.36
CA THR A 468 9.37 34.08 23.00
C THR A 468 9.93 33.00 23.92
N LEU A 469 10.77 32.13 23.36
CA LEU A 469 11.56 31.15 24.09
C LEU A 469 13.03 31.34 23.69
N ASP A 470 13.86 31.76 24.63
CA ASP A 470 15.30 31.84 24.42
C ASP A 470 15.93 30.46 24.62
N THR A 471 16.71 30.02 23.64
CA THR A 471 17.47 28.77 23.65
C THR A 471 18.95 29.06 23.38
N GLU A 472 19.83 28.08 23.60
CA GLU A 472 21.26 28.25 23.26
C GLU A 472 21.48 28.41 21.75
N LYS A 473 20.54 27.94 20.93
CA LYS A 473 20.57 28.03 19.47
C LYS A 473 19.91 29.30 18.91
N GLY A 474 19.31 30.12 19.76
CA GLY A 474 18.64 31.37 19.39
C GLY A 474 17.22 31.48 19.95
N THR A 475 16.60 32.62 19.70
CA THR A 475 15.23 32.91 20.14
C THR A 475 14.21 32.27 19.20
N LEU A 476 13.25 31.57 19.78
CA LEU A 476 12.10 30.99 19.11
C LEU A 476 10.84 31.81 19.41
N LEU A 477 9.96 31.89 18.43
CA LEU A 477 8.61 32.46 18.53
C LEU A 477 7.63 31.30 18.60
N MET A 478 6.93 31.17 19.73
CA MET A 478 5.82 30.25 19.89
C MET A 478 4.50 30.97 19.61
N ARG A 479 3.65 30.37 18.79
CA ARG A 479 2.31 30.87 18.45
C ARG A 479 1.30 29.75 18.45
N ASP A 480 0.15 29.97 19.08
CA ASP A 480 -1.00 29.05 19.03
C ASP A 480 -2.03 29.51 17.98
N PHE A 481 -2.94 28.61 17.62
CA PHE A 481 -3.96 28.83 16.58
C PHE A 481 -3.38 29.42 15.28
N CYS A 482 -2.28 28.82 14.81
CA CYS A 482 -1.55 29.32 13.66
C CYS A 482 -2.44 29.29 12.41
N PRO A 483 -2.75 30.45 11.78
CA PRO A 483 -3.58 30.48 10.58
C PRO A 483 -2.80 29.95 9.36
N PRO A 484 -3.49 29.45 8.30
CA PRO A 484 -2.85 28.98 7.08
C PRO A 484 -1.85 29.98 6.50
N SER A 485 -2.23 31.27 6.47
CA SER A 485 -1.36 32.34 5.96
C SER A 485 -0.03 32.50 6.72
N LEU A 486 0.02 32.14 8.00
CA LEU A 486 1.28 32.12 8.75
C LEU A 486 2.13 30.94 8.32
N VAL A 487 1.54 29.74 8.27
CA VAL A 487 2.23 28.51 7.87
C VAL A 487 2.83 28.63 6.47
N GLU A 488 2.08 29.18 5.50
CA GLU A 488 2.54 29.46 4.13
C GLU A 488 3.84 30.27 4.04
N ARG A 489 4.12 31.13 5.02
CA ARG A 489 5.34 31.96 5.06
C ARG A 489 6.51 31.32 5.79
N LEU A 490 6.26 30.24 6.52
CA LEU A 490 7.26 29.50 7.28
C LEU A 490 7.77 28.30 6.44
N ARG A 491 8.82 27.66 6.93
CA ARG A 491 9.40 26.43 6.35
C ARG A 491 9.55 25.40 7.45
N ALA A 492 9.31 24.13 7.19
CA ALA A 492 9.66 23.09 8.17
C ALA A 492 11.19 22.96 8.24
N ASP A 493 11.73 22.84 9.46
CA ASP A 493 13.16 22.55 9.66
C ASP A 493 13.48 21.12 9.19
N ASP A 494 14.70 20.91 8.69
CA ASP A 494 15.15 19.62 8.17
C ASP A 494 15.01 18.47 9.16
N GLY A 495 15.02 18.72 10.47
CA GLY A 495 14.86 17.69 11.49
C GLY A 495 13.42 17.37 11.90
N LEU A 496 12.42 18.05 11.32
CA LEU A 496 10.98 17.79 11.55
C LEU A 496 10.50 16.75 10.54
N ARG A 497 10.48 15.48 10.95
CA ARG A 497 10.30 14.31 10.06
C ARG A 497 9.44 13.18 10.63
N ALA A 498 8.85 13.36 11.82
CA ALA A 498 8.14 12.28 12.51
C ALA A 498 6.82 11.91 11.82
N PHE A 499 6.17 12.87 11.15
CA PHE A 499 4.89 12.65 10.48
C PHE A 499 4.99 12.68 8.95
N ALA A 500 5.99 13.39 8.40
CA ALA A 500 6.35 13.35 6.99
C ALA A 500 7.88 13.39 6.80
N ARG A 501 8.41 12.44 6.02
CA ARG A 501 9.86 12.22 5.81
C ARG A 501 10.64 13.46 5.35
N ILE A 502 10.03 14.34 4.55
CA ILE A 502 10.69 15.52 3.97
C ILE A 502 10.02 16.81 4.43
N PRO A 503 10.79 17.89 4.66
CA PRO A 503 10.28 19.14 5.21
C PRO A 503 9.13 19.76 4.40
N GLU A 504 9.15 19.64 3.07
CA GLU A 504 8.10 20.18 2.21
C GLU A 504 6.74 19.49 2.44
N ARG A 505 6.76 18.18 2.72
CA ARG A 505 5.53 17.41 3.02
C ARG A 505 5.06 17.67 4.44
N GLU A 506 5.99 17.79 5.39
CA GLU A 506 5.66 18.19 6.77
C GLU A 506 5.02 19.58 6.77
N HIS A 507 5.57 20.52 6.00
CA HIS A 507 4.99 21.84 5.81
C HIS A 507 3.57 21.79 5.24
N GLN A 508 3.35 20.98 4.20
CA GLN A 508 2.03 20.81 3.59
C GLN A 508 1.02 20.20 4.59
N LEU A 509 1.45 19.22 5.39
CA LEU A 509 0.63 18.61 6.44
C LEU A 509 0.21 19.66 7.50
N LEU A 510 1.17 20.46 7.99
CA LEU A 510 0.89 21.56 8.92
C LEU A 510 -0.05 22.60 8.32
N LEU A 511 0.09 22.88 7.02
CA LEU A 511 -0.80 23.80 6.30
C LEU A 511 -2.23 23.25 6.22
N ASP A 512 -2.41 21.96 5.98
CA ASP A 512 -3.74 21.34 5.90
C ASP A 512 -4.39 21.23 7.28
N ILE A 513 -3.62 20.95 8.33
CA ILE A 513 -4.08 21.05 9.73
C ILE A 513 -4.54 22.48 10.04
N ALA A 514 -3.76 23.50 9.65
CA ALA A 514 -4.11 24.91 9.87
C ALA A 514 -5.37 25.35 9.13
N LYS A 515 -5.74 24.69 8.01
CA LYS A 515 -6.99 24.94 7.28
C LYS A 515 -8.19 24.26 7.95
N SER A 516 -7.97 23.24 8.78
CA SER A 516 -9.05 22.52 9.45
C SER A 516 -9.64 23.36 10.59
N PRO A 517 -10.95 23.67 10.57
CA PRO A 517 -11.59 24.46 11.63
C PRO A 517 -11.71 23.72 12.96
N ASP A 518 -11.51 22.39 12.93
CA ASP A 518 -11.65 21.52 14.09
C ASP A 518 -10.30 21.20 14.73
N CYS A 519 -9.19 21.69 14.17
CA CYS A 519 -7.83 21.50 14.70
C CYS A 519 -7.28 22.78 15.32
N ALA A 520 -6.40 22.62 16.31
CA ALA A 520 -5.59 23.70 16.85
C ALA A 520 -4.11 23.40 16.63
N LEU A 521 -3.44 24.28 15.88
CA LEU A 521 -2.01 24.17 15.59
C LEU A 521 -1.21 25.21 16.37
N THR A 522 -0.25 24.73 17.19
CA THR A 522 0.74 25.57 17.86
C THR A 522 2.11 25.30 17.26
N LEU A 523 2.83 26.36 16.85
CA LEU A 523 4.16 26.27 16.25
C LEU A 523 5.20 26.98 17.12
N ALA A 524 6.40 26.43 17.18
CA ALA A 524 7.61 27.13 17.57
C ALA A 524 8.47 27.31 16.32
N HIS A 525 8.80 28.55 15.98
CA HIS A 525 9.61 28.85 14.80
C HIS A 525 10.72 29.86 15.09
N THR A 526 11.81 29.80 14.33
CA THR A 526 12.92 30.75 14.40
C THR A 526 12.48 32.13 13.89
N THR A 527 13.26 33.16 14.17
CA THR A 527 13.06 34.50 13.59
C THR A 527 13.28 34.53 12.07
N THR A 528 14.01 33.53 11.53
CA THR A 528 14.24 33.37 10.08
C THR A 528 13.08 32.65 9.37
N GLY A 529 12.18 32.02 10.11
CA GLY A 529 10.95 31.41 9.59
C GLY A 529 10.94 29.88 9.56
N ASP A 530 11.88 29.22 10.23
CA ASP A 530 11.98 27.76 10.28
C ASP A 530 11.16 27.21 11.45
N ILE A 531 10.23 26.30 11.20
CA ILE A 531 9.40 25.61 12.19
C ILE A 531 10.23 24.49 12.80
N VAL A 532 10.49 24.59 14.10
CA VAL A 532 11.39 23.69 14.85
C VAL A 532 10.65 22.83 15.87
N GLY A 533 9.36 23.11 16.09
CA GLY A 533 8.47 22.27 16.89
C GLY A 533 7.01 22.61 16.66
N GLN A 534 6.15 21.61 16.87
CA GLN A 534 4.70 21.75 16.70
C GLN A 534 3.95 20.96 17.76
N VAL A 535 2.77 21.46 18.13
CA VAL A 535 1.75 20.74 18.88
C VAL A 535 0.44 20.87 18.12
N THR A 536 -0.19 19.72 17.86
CA THR A 536 -1.48 19.63 17.20
C THR A 536 -2.50 19.06 18.18
N ILE A 537 -3.64 19.73 18.32
CA ILE A 537 -4.84 19.20 18.98
C ILE A 537 -5.87 18.96 17.88
N ALA A 538 -6.29 17.71 17.70
CA ALA A 538 -7.16 17.28 16.63
C ALA A 538 -8.32 16.45 17.18
N PRO A 539 -9.50 16.46 16.55
CA PRO A 539 -10.59 15.57 16.94
C PRO A 539 -10.14 14.12 16.95
N ALA A 540 -10.63 13.35 17.91
CA ALA A 540 -10.45 11.91 17.93
C ALA A 540 -11.04 11.28 16.65
N ASP A 541 -10.46 10.17 16.21
CA ASP A 541 -10.92 9.46 15.01
C ASP A 541 -12.14 8.57 15.30
N GLU A 542 -12.58 7.84 14.26
CA GLU A 542 -13.78 6.98 14.27
C GLU A 542 -13.76 5.92 15.39
N TRP A 543 -12.58 5.55 15.92
CA TRP A 543 -12.47 4.65 17.07
C TRP A 543 -13.19 5.18 18.32
N TRP A 544 -13.27 6.51 18.45
CA TRP A 544 -13.89 7.23 19.56
C TRP A 544 -15.31 7.73 19.22
N ASP A 545 -15.88 7.29 18.10
CA ASP A 545 -17.21 7.72 17.66
C ASP A 545 -18.28 7.52 18.74
N GLY A 546 -19.14 8.54 18.85
CA GLY A 546 -20.21 8.61 19.84
C GLY A 546 -19.80 9.18 21.20
N ILE A 547 -18.56 9.65 21.36
CA ILE A 547 -18.06 10.33 22.57
C ILE A 547 -17.75 11.79 22.23
N GLU A 548 -18.46 12.72 22.85
CA GLU A 548 -18.29 14.15 22.58
C GLU A 548 -17.01 14.71 23.23
N ASN A 549 -16.39 15.69 22.58
CA ASN A 549 -15.23 16.47 23.06
C ASN A 549 -13.98 15.64 23.39
N VAL A 550 -13.72 14.58 22.60
CA VAL A 550 -12.47 13.81 22.68
C VAL A 550 -11.49 14.32 21.61
N TYR A 551 -10.27 14.65 22.01
CA TYR A 551 -9.23 15.17 21.13
C TYR A 551 -7.90 14.46 21.35
N GLU A 552 -7.19 14.23 20.26
CA GLU A 552 -5.82 13.71 20.25
C GLU A 552 -4.81 14.86 20.27
N VAL A 553 -3.75 14.71 21.06
CA VAL A 553 -2.64 15.65 21.16
C VAL A 553 -1.37 15.01 20.60
N ALA A 554 -0.87 15.56 19.50
CA ALA A 554 0.40 15.19 18.90
C ALA A 554 1.45 16.29 19.14
N ILE A 555 2.70 15.90 19.32
CA ILE A 555 3.83 16.82 19.49
C ILE A 555 5.05 16.33 18.73
N GLU A 556 5.76 17.27 18.11
CA GLU A 556 7.07 17.01 17.52
C GLU A 556 8.03 18.17 17.78
N VAL A 557 9.31 17.84 17.94
CA VAL A 557 10.43 18.78 17.94
C VAL A 557 11.49 18.26 17.00
N SER A 558 11.96 19.15 16.12
CA SER A 558 13.01 18.87 15.15
C SER A 558 14.22 18.24 15.85
N SER A 559 14.76 17.17 15.28
CA SER A 559 15.95 16.46 15.80
C SER A 559 17.13 17.40 16.04
N SER A 560 17.32 18.40 15.17
CA SER A 560 18.38 19.39 15.29
C SER A 560 18.15 20.37 16.46
N TRP A 561 16.96 20.46 17.03
CA TRP A 561 16.60 21.37 18.13
C TRP A 561 16.31 20.67 19.46
N ARG A 562 16.45 19.34 19.52
CA ARG A 562 16.24 18.58 20.77
C ARG A 562 17.28 18.95 21.85
N GLY A 563 16.92 18.72 23.11
CA GLY A 563 17.72 19.12 24.27
C GLY A 563 17.55 20.57 24.72
N GLN A 564 16.87 21.43 23.94
CA GLN A 564 16.66 22.85 24.24
C GLN A 564 15.40 23.13 25.10
N GLY A 565 14.74 22.09 25.63
CA GLY A 565 13.51 22.23 26.43
C GLY A 565 12.26 22.65 25.66
N ILE A 566 12.31 22.69 24.32
CA ILE A 566 11.23 23.16 23.44
C ILE A 566 9.95 22.35 23.65
N ALA A 567 10.04 21.01 23.65
CA ALA A 567 8.86 20.14 23.76
C ALA A 567 7.99 20.47 24.99
N HIS A 568 8.62 20.66 26.14
CA HIS A 568 7.91 21.02 27.37
C HIS A 568 7.28 22.41 27.30
N ARG A 569 8.00 23.38 26.71
CA ARG A 569 7.53 24.77 26.62
C ARG A 569 6.38 24.93 25.63
N ILE A 570 6.47 24.33 24.45
CA ILE A 570 5.43 24.42 23.42
C ILE A 570 4.17 23.63 23.84
N LEU A 571 4.32 22.45 24.46
CA LEU A 571 3.20 21.67 24.98
C LEU A 571 2.45 22.43 26.07
N SER A 572 3.20 22.99 27.03
CA SER A 572 2.60 23.80 28.09
C SER A 572 1.87 25.01 27.52
N PHE A 573 2.48 25.72 26.58
CA PHE A 573 1.86 26.87 25.92
C PHE A 573 0.58 26.51 25.15
N ALA A 574 0.61 25.43 24.38
CA ALA A 574 -0.55 24.92 23.63
C ALA A 574 -1.71 24.52 24.56
N LEU A 575 -1.41 24.01 25.75
CA LEU A 575 -2.40 23.51 26.71
C LEU A 575 -2.80 24.54 27.79
N GLU A 576 -2.34 25.78 27.70
CA GLU A 576 -2.80 26.87 28.57
C GLU A 576 -4.16 27.43 28.09
N LEU A 577 -5.19 26.59 28.02
CA LEU A 577 -6.53 26.97 27.55
C LEU A 577 -7.59 26.58 28.58
N ASP A 578 -8.50 27.49 28.91
CA ASP A 578 -9.58 27.20 29.87
C ASP A 578 -10.55 26.13 29.33
N ALA A 579 -10.79 26.09 28.02
CA ALA A 579 -11.69 25.12 27.39
C ALA A 579 -11.21 23.65 27.50
N LEU A 580 -9.95 23.39 27.85
CA LEU A 580 -9.49 22.01 28.06
C LEU A 580 -10.21 21.32 29.21
N GLU A 581 -10.75 22.10 30.14
CA GLU A 581 -11.52 21.55 31.25
C GLU A 581 -12.87 20.98 30.79
N ASP A 582 -13.32 21.28 29.57
CA ASP A 582 -14.52 20.71 28.94
C ASP A 582 -14.21 19.54 27.99
N MET A 583 -12.94 19.09 27.93
CA MET A 583 -12.45 18.13 26.94
C MET A 583 -11.80 16.89 27.58
N ILE A 584 -11.82 15.78 26.84
CA ILE A 584 -10.95 14.63 27.07
C ILE A 584 -9.82 14.71 26.06
N LEU A 585 -8.59 14.86 26.54
CA LEU A 585 -7.40 14.83 25.70
C LEU A 585 -6.69 13.49 25.87
N PHE A 586 -6.26 12.88 24.77
CA PHE A 586 -5.34 11.74 24.83
C PHE A 586 -4.13 11.94 23.94
N ALA A 587 -3.04 11.25 24.25
CA ALA A 587 -1.82 11.20 23.45
C ALA A 587 -1.27 9.77 23.47
N MET A 588 -0.81 9.30 22.32
CA MET A 588 -0.19 7.98 22.17
C MET A 588 1.33 8.14 21.98
N GLY A 589 2.09 7.54 22.89
CA GLY A 589 3.54 7.40 22.75
C GLY A 589 3.85 6.06 22.12
N LEU A 590 4.05 6.05 20.79
CA LEU A 590 4.33 4.84 20.01
C LEU A 590 5.84 4.71 19.76
N TYR A 591 6.45 3.58 20.12
CA TYR A 591 7.91 3.46 20.19
C TYR A 591 8.58 3.56 18.82
N TRP A 592 7.89 3.17 17.76
CA TRP A 592 8.38 3.29 16.38
C TRP A 592 8.46 4.74 15.89
N HIS A 593 7.87 5.71 16.60
CA HIS A 593 8.08 7.14 16.36
C HIS A 593 9.25 7.71 17.19
N TRP A 594 9.93 6.88 17.99
CA TRP A 594 10.96 7.37 18.91
C TRP A 594 12.33 7.31 18.31
N ASP A 595 13.02 8.44 18.38
CA ASP A 595 14.41 8.55 17.99
C ASP A 595 15.35 8.09 19.11
N THR A 596 15.29 6.80 19.42
CA THR A 596 16.10 6.17 20.47
C THR A 596 17.58 6.11 20.10
N GLU A 597 17.89 5.93 18.82
CA GLU A 597 19.27 5.83 18.31
C GLU A 597 20.02 7.16 18.42
N ASN A 598 19.47 8.27 17.89
CA ASN A 598 20.17 9.56 17.98
C ASN A 598 20.30 10.06 19.42
N LEU A 599 19.36 9.68 20.29
CA LEU A 599 19.41 10.04 21.71
C LEU A 599 20.26 9.08 22.56
N GLY A 600 20.63 7.91 22.03
CA GLY A 600 21.38 6.88 22.76
C GLY A 600 20.66 6.37 24.02
N ILE A 601 19.33 6.30 24.00
CA ILE A 601 18.51 5.85 25.14
C ILE A 601 17.63 4.65 24.75
N SER A 602 17.30 3.79 25.71
CA SER A 602 16.38 2.67 25.46
C SER A 602 14.94 3.14 25.22
N VAL A 603 14.14 2.30 24.55
CA VAL A 603 12.69 2.55 24.36
C VAL A 603 12.00 2.83 25.70
N TYR A 604 12.25 2.05 26.75
CA TYR A 604 11.63 2.28 28.07
C TYR A 604 12.06 3.60 28.71
N ARG A 605 13.30 4.06 28.47
CA ARG A 605 13.74 5.37 28.96
C ARG A 605 13.04 6.51 28.21
N TYR A 606 12.82 6.34 26.90
CA TYR A 606 12.05 7.28 26.10
C TYR A 606 10.57 7.32 26.55
N ARG A 607 9.98 6.16 26.83
CA ARG A 607 8.63 6.03 27.42
C ARG A 607 8.48 6.86 28.69
N GLU A 608 9.43 6.74 29.62
CA GLU A 608 9.45 7.54 30.86
C GLU A 608 9.53 9.04 30.58
N LEU A 609 10.32 9.45 29.58
CA LEU A 609 10.45 10.85 29.18
C LEU A 609 9.10 11.40 28.68
N ILE A 610 8.42 10.66 27.80
CA ILE A 610 7.10 11.03 27.26
C ILE A 610 6.06 11.09 28.38
N ALA A 611 6.00 10.09 29.25
CA ALA A 611 5.10 10.08 30.40
C ALA A 611 5.34 11.27 31.34
N ARG A 612 6.60 11.67 31.59
CA ARG A 612 6.94 12.86 32.39
C ARG A 612 6.57 14.16 31.68
N LEU A 613 6.82 14.26 30.37
CA LEU A 613 6.51 15.44 29.56
C LEU A 613 5.01 15.76 29.63
N PHE A 614 4.17 14.79 29.30
CA PHE A 614 2.71 14.95 29.34
C PHE A 614 2.17 14.99 30.77
N GLY A 615 2.76 14.23 31.70
CA GLY A 615 2.40 14.26 33.12
C GLY A 615 2.57 15.65 33.75
N SER A 616 3.56 16.43 33.29
CA SER A 616 3.71 17.84 33.71
C SER A 616 2.53 18.74 33.32
N GLN A 617 1.72 18.30 32.36
CA GLN A 617 0.52 18.98 31.86
C GLN A 617 -0.78 18.26 32.28
N GLY A 618 -0.74 17.44 33.32
CA GLY A 618 -1.94 16.82 33.93
C GLY A 618 -2.43 15.55 33.25
N PHE A 619 -1.70 14.99 32.28
CA PHE A 619 -2.00 13.69 31.72
C PHE A 619 -1.60 12.57 32.68
N LYS A 620 -2.33 11.46 32.63
CA LYS A 620 -2.05 10.24 33.38
C LYS A 620 -2.00 9.06 32.42
N GLU A 621 -1.21 8.07 32.77
CA GLU A 621 -1.15 6.82 32.03
C GLU A 621 -2.43 5.99 32.28
N TYR A 622 -3.01 5.44 31.21
CA TYR A 622 -4.15 4.52 31.28
C TYR A 622 -3.81 3.19 30.62
N SER A 623 -4.26 2.09 31.23
CA SER A 623 -4.29 0.79 30.57
C SER A 623 -5.38 0.78 29.51
N THR A 624 -5.11 0.15 28.38
CA THR A 624 -6.05 0.11 27.26
C THR A 624 -5.90 -1.17 26.45
N THR A 625 -6.98 -1.56 25.78
CA THR A 625 -7.06 -2.57 24.71
C THR A 625 -6.91 -1.93 23.32
N GLU A 626 -6.63 -0.63 23.24
CA GLU A 626 -6.25 0.02 21.99
C GLU A 626 -5.06 -0.76 21.39
N PRO A 627 -5.16 -1.24 20.15
CA PRO A 627 -4.20 -2.22 19.65
C PRO A 627 -2.78 -1.68 19.56
N ASN A 628 -2.58 -0.42 19.14
CA ASN A 628 -1.25 0.16 19.04
C ASN A 628 -0.55 0.21 20.41
N VAL A 629 -1.25 0.48 21.50
CA VAL A 629 -0.68 0.55 22.84
C VAL A 629 -0.57 -0.83 23.49
N SER A 630 -1.60 -1.68 23.34
CA SER A 630 -1.65 -2.99 24.01
C SER A 630 -0.73 -4.03 23.40
N MET A 631 -0.41 -3.93 22.11
CA MET A 631 0.48 -4.87 21.44
C MET A 631 1.93 -4.74 21.89
N GLU A 632 2.35 -3.57 22.37
CA GLU A 632 3.77 -3.32 22.68
C GLU A 632 3.99 -2.66 24.05
N PRO A 633 4.68 -3.32 25.01
CA PRO A 633 4.85 -2.79 26.37
C PRO A 633 5.59 -1.44 26.44
N ALA A 634 6.39 -1.13 25.41
CA ALA A 634 7.06 0.16 25.32
C ALA A 634 6.04 1.28 25.11
N ASN A 635 4.90 1.03 24.47
CA ASN A 635 3.93 2.07 24.16
C ASN A 635 3.19 2.56 25.41
N VAL A 636 2.61 3.75 25.28
CA VAL A 636 1.89 4.40 26.39
C VAL A 636 0.69 5.21 25.88
N LEU A 637 -0.46 5.03 26.52
CA LEU A 637 -1.61 5.92 26.36
C LEU A 637 -1.66 6.89 27.54
N LEU A 638 -1.67 8.18 27.23
CA LEU A 638 -1.71 9.26 28.20
C LEU A 638 -3.01 10.02 28.02
N VAL A 639 -3.76 10.23 29.09
CA VAL A 639 -5.07 10.89 29.04
C VAL A 639 -5.16 12.00 30.09
N ARG A 640 -5.71 13.15 29.71
CA ARG A 640 -6.17 14.22 30.59
C ARG A 640 -7.68 14.38 30.42
N ILE A 641 -8.42 14.30 31.53
CA ILE A 641 -9.87 14.51 31.57
C ILE A 641 -10.11 15.85 32.27
N GLY A 642 -10.75 16.78 31.58
CA GLY A 642 -11.14 18.07 32.14
C GLY A 642 -12.19 17.95 33.24
N ASN A 643 -12.19 18.88 34.20
CA ASN A 643 -13.08 18.82 35.36
C ASN A 643 -14.56 19.15 35.06
N ARG A 644 -14.86 19.68 33.87
CA ARG A 644 -16.20 20.06 33.41
C ARG A 644 -16.78 19.09 32.37
N VAL A 645 -16.07 18.02 32.03
CA VAL A 645 -16.58 16.97 31.13
C VAL A 645 -17.74 16.24 31.78
N ASP A 646 -18.82 16.01 31.03
CA ASP A 646 -19.97 15.24 31.52
C ASP A 646 -19.57 13.81 31.92
N GLN A 647 -20.04 13.35 33.08
CA GLN A 647 -19.66 12.05 33.64
C GLN A 647 -20.07 10.88 32.73
N ARG A 648 -21.12 11.02 31.92
CA ARG A 648 -21.51 10.01 30.94
C ARG A 648 -20.44 9.84 29.87
N ASN A 649 -19.90 10.95 29.35
CA ASN A 649 -18.85 10.93 28.34
C ASN A 649 -17.56 10.35 28.91
N VAL A 650 -17.20 10.71 30.15
CA VAL A 650 -16.07 10.10 30.88
C VAL A 650 -16.25 8.58 30.99
N ASN A 651 -17.43 8.11 31.40
CA ASN A 651 -17.68 6.68 31.54
C ASN A 651 -17.65 5.94 30.18
N GLN A 652 -18.19 6.55 29.12
CA GLN A 652 -18.11 5.99 27.77
C GLN A 652 -16.67 5.87 27.29
N PHE A 653 -15.86 6.91 27.49
CA PHE A 653 -14.43 6.91 27.17
C PHE A 653 -13.68 5.82 27.93
N LEU A 654 -13.84 5.74 29.25
CA LEU A 654 -13.18 4.72 30.07
C LEU A 654 -13.62 3.29 29.71
N ASN A 655 -14.87 3.09 29.31
CA ASN A 655 -15.33 1.80 28.81
C ASN A 655 -14.71 1.45 27.45
N ARG A 656 -14.58 2.44 26.55
CA ARG A 656 -13.95 2.25 25.24
C ARG A 656 -12.48 1.87 25.37
N LEU A 657 -11.77 2.43 26.36
CA LEU A 657 -10.38 2.07 26.65
C LEU A 657 -10.17 0.58 26.85
N LEU A 658 -11.16 -0.15 27.36
CA LEU A 658 -11.06 -1.58 27.69
C LEU A 658 -11.88 -2.46 26.74
N SER A 659 -12.38 -1.91 25.63
CA SER A 659 -13.19 -2.62 24.64
C SER A 659 -12.33 -3.35 23.60
N SER A 660 -12.73 -4.57 23.23
CA SER A 660 -12.02 -5.34 22.20
C SER A 660 -12.27 -4.72 20.81
N PRO A 661 -11.25 -4.65 19.93
CA PRO A 661 -11.39 -4.15 18.55
C PRO A 661 -12.45 -4.91 17.74
N SER A 662 -12.70 -6.17 18.08
CA SER A 662 -13.70 -7.04 17.45
C SER A 662 -15.16 -6.75 17.83
N ARG A 663 -15.44 -5.66 18.56
CA ARG A 663 -16.78 -5.28 19.03
C ARG A 663 -17.18 -3.82 18.75
N VAL A 664 -16.44 -3.12 17.88
CA VAL A 664 -16.93 -1.86 17.30
C VAL A 664 -17.74 -2.19 16.07
#